data_AF-A0A9P5R9P4-F1
#
_entry.id   AF-A0A9P5R9P4-F1
#
_cell.length_a   1.000
_cell.length_b   1.000
_cell.length_c   1.000
_cell.angle_alpha   90.00
_cell.angle_beta   90.00
_cell.angle_gamma   90.00
#
_symmetry.space_group_name_H-M   'P 1'
#
loop_
_entity.id
_entity.type
_entity.pdbx_description
1 polymer ?
#
loop_
_entity_poly.entity_id
_entity_poly.type
_entity_poly.pdbx_seq_one_letter_code
_entity_poly.pdbx_strand_id
1 'polypeptide(L)'
;KTRYGRELYDALRRQLSSAAKVKGVDYSPYYYYMLLDFSNSVNLGPTEANLLAETILGLRLAYAHFFKGKYRERFPDFFYRAVKYRELFTISGTIISIRQDLKLPEQQPFFLFLHIDEFQRIFDHRWEGTPKGRWPAPLPETEIRLTGDKAEGHTAEGLCLFRDMMRSLGSFMSGAIRPDMIQTFLSGTARQDVTLAAEPTSYSFKFLSCPTLSMGACYDIMSYFTTLANVRHCEWIPKMAFFHLLSATGGLPRALQLLLEEFFGRRQEKCSIFPDTVDDIDMNTDRIFRKVATSLDTYYSITTFAEIHKELVRALVRLCILQEPSPRTLAPSNHFPTLTLDVLERDTHTILEDSDEARGKVLVRIPFFFLYLYNTAIDEVRNRLGSAFLHDWVEDREWGFFEHMIAEYEALRAIGRAETLGRIVKLKKLSVVTAAHRFPESGGLSVGEQGADWRSGVVIKNADGAQFGDICVYREKADGNNDNNANILCALQAKKLESPLSVATIQSEHDKNTRTIRQLPDGSILEHEGIKRTRLITILITTADITDGTFQQLNGSFPNDCLLIYRGNFTKFFGDSFSISAALAASKDLNWNFATRETLKKKHKLGDKEVDQIFENMPYRSYDDLIQKVPAMGFKNLDKEMGFLTYQDFQPEKRRRVE
;
A
#
# COMPACT_ATOMS: atom_id res chain seq x y z
N LYS A 1 -3.91 12.40 7.64
CA LYS A 1 -2.56 12.89 8.02
C LYS A 1 -2.09 12.32 9.36
N THR A 2 -2.81 12.54 10.46
CA THR A 2 -2.37 12.09 11.81
C THR A 2 -3.48 11.43 12.61
N ARG A 3 -3.84 10.20 12.22
CA ARG A 3 -4.97 9.45 12.79
C ARG A 3 -4.87 9.32 14.31
N TYR A 4 -3.67 9.06 14.81
CA TYR A 4 -3.49 8.65 16.20
C TYR A 4 -3.51 9.77 17.22
N GLY A 5 -3.25 11.03 16.87
CA GLY A 5 -3.09 12.07 17.90
C GLY A 5 -4.33 12.26 18.78
N ARG A 6 -5.51 12.38 18.17
CA ARG A 6 -6.77 12.54 18.92
C ARG A 6 -7.25 11.22 19.54
N GLU A 7 -7.12 10.11 18.83
CA GLU A 7 -7.48 8.78 19.34
C GLU A 7 -6.63 8.39 20.57
N LEU A 8 -5.32 8.65 20.52
CA LEU A 8 -4.37 8.43 21.62
C LEU A 8 -4.70 9.34 22.79
N TYR A 9 -4.98 10.61 22.54
CA TYR A 9 -5.46 11.54 23.58
C TYR A 9 -6.72 11.01 24.27
N ASP A 10 -7.73 10.56 23.51
CA ASP A 10 -8.97 10.04 24.06
C ASP A 10 -8.77 8.71 24.81
N ALA A 11 -7.84 7.87 24.38
CA ALA A 11 -7.43 6.67 25.12
C ALA A 11 -6.74 7.02 26.44
N LEU A 12 -5.76 7.93 26.41
CA LEU A 12 -5.04 8.40 27.60
C LEU A 12 -5.99 9.04 28.60
N ARG A 13 -6.89 9.94 28.16
CA ARG A 13 -7.88 10.58 29.02
C ARG A 13 -8.75 9.56 29.78
N ARG A 14 -9.16 8.48 29.11
CA ARG A 14 -10.00 7.42 29.72
C ARG A 14 -9.21 6.53 30.69
N GLN A 15 -7.95 6.26 30.40
CA GLN A 15 -7.16 5.27 31.14
C GLN A 15 -6.30 5.88 32.25
N LEU A 16 -5.78 7.10 32.08
CA LEU A 16 -4.74 7.66 32.94
C LEU A 16 -5.24 7.92 34.36
N SER A 17 -6.41 8.55 34.52
CA SER A 17 -7.02 8.77 35.84
C SER A 17 -7.35 7.45 36.56
N SER A 18 -7.84 6.45 35.81
CA SER A 18 -8.11 5.12 36.36
C SER A 18 -6.82 4.42 36.81
N ALA A 19 -5.76 4.48 36.00
CA ALA A 19 -4.45 3.90 36.32
C ALA A 19 -3.77 4.60 37.51
N ALA A 20 -3.89 5.92 37.63
CA ALA A 20 -3.39 6.69 38.76
C ALA A 20 -4.10 6.29 40.06
N LYS A 21 -5.43 6.13 40.02
CA LYS A 21 -6.23 5.71 41.17
C LYS A 21 -5.82 4.33 41.69
N VAL A 22 -5.53 3.38 40.80
CA VAL A 22 -5.01 2.05 41.17
C VAL A 22 -3.68 2.13 41.91
N LYS A 23 -2.85 3.15 41.61
CA LYS A 23 -1.58 3.42 42.30
C LYS A 23 -1.75 4.27 43.57
N GLY A 24 -2.98 4.48 44.04
CA GLY A 24 -3.28 5.29 45.23
C GLY A 24 -3.12 6.80 45.02
N VAL A 25 -3.06 7.26 43.77
CA VAL A 25 -2.94 8.69 43.44
C VAL A 25 -4.30 9.20 42.98
N ASP A 26 -4.87 10.16 43.70
CA ASP A 26 -6.04 10.90 43.23
C ASP A 26 -5.60 11.92 42.16
N TYR A 27 -5.75 11.53 40.89
CA TYR A 27 -5.33 12.33 39.74
C TYR A 27 -6.52 12.59 38.81
N SER A 28 -7.09 13.79 38.94
CA SER A 28 -8.22 14.26 38.14
C SER A 28 -7.85 15.57 37.41
N PRO A 29 -6.99 15.51 36.38
CA PRO A 29 -6.60 16.70 35.64
C PRO A 29 -7.73 17.17 34.73
N TYR A 30 -7.71 18.46 34.39
CA TYR A 30 -8.38 18.95 33.21
C TYR A 30 -7.57 18.52 31.97
N TYR A 31 -8.14 17.62 31.17
CA TYR A 31 -7.52 17.16 29.93
C TYR A 31 -7.82 18.12 28.79
N TYR A 32 -6.77 18.54 28.08
CA TYR A 32 -6.87 19.45 26.95
C TYR A 32 -6.02 18.95 25.77
N TYR A 33 -6.58 18.99 24.56
CA TYR A 33 -5.90 18.56 23.34
C TYR A 33 -5.64 19.77 22.44
N MET A 34 -4.41 19.88 21.93
CA MET A 34 -4.04 20.92 20.98
C MET A 34 -3.25 20.35 19.80
N LEU A 35 -3.59 20.78 18.58
CA LEU A 35 -2.92 20.41 17.34
C LEU A 35 -2.22 21.62 16.71
N LEU A 36 -0.90 21.53 16.59
CA LEU A 36 -0.04 22.46 15.86
C LEU A 36 0.40 21.79 14.54
N ASP A 37 -0.26 22.13 13.43
CA ASP A 37 0.12 21.66 12.08
C ASP A 37 1.03 22.70 11.43
N PHE A 38 2.33 22.38 11.38
CA PHE A 38 3.40 23.22 10.82
C PHE A 38 3.42 23.26 9.28
N SER A 39 2.61 22.45 8.60
CA SER A 39 2.49 22.49 7.14
C SER A 39 1.41 23.46 6.66
N ASN A 40 0.26 23.54 7.37
CA ASN A 40 -0.92 24.25 6.87
C ASN A 40 -1.42 25.39 7.76
N SER A 41 -1.20 25.34 9.07
CA SER A 41 -1.89 26.22 10.01
C SER A 41 -0.97 27.19 10.75
N VAL A 42 0.21 26.72 11.15
CA VAL A 42 1.16 27.45 11.99
C VAL A 42 2.59 27.30 11.45
N ASN A 43 2.72 27.31 10.12
CA ASN A 43 4.00 27.20 9.43
C ASN A 43 5.00 28.26 9.89
N LEU A 44 6.29 27.93 9.81
CA LEU A 44 7.36 28.89 10.10
C LEU A 44 7.54 29.87 8.94
N GLY A 45 7.78 31.12 9.28
CA GLY A 45 8.06 32.21 8.32
C GLY A 45 9.41 32.88 8.57
N PRO A 46 10.03 33.51 7.55
CA PRO A 46 11.35 34.14 7.67
C PRO A 46 11.46 35.20 8.78
N THR A 47 10.33 35.85 9.13
CA THR A 47 10.28 36.85 10.20
C THR A 47 10.47 36.28 11.61
N GLU A 48 10.42 34.95 11.75
CA GLU A 48 10.57 34.24 13.03
C GLU A 48 12.03 33.84 13.30
N ALA A 49 12.94 34.02 12.33
CA ALA A 49 14.31 33.52 12.40
C ALA A 49 15.08 33.99 13.66
N ASN A 50 14.78 35.20 14.15
CA ASN A 50 15.46 35.81 15.31
C ASN A 50 14.69 35.65 16.64
N LEU A 51 13.56 34.96 16.65
CA LEU A 51 12.79 34.75 17.87
C LEU A 51 13.33 33.57 18.69
N LEU A 52 13.14 33.63 20.01
CA LEU A 52 13.44 32.50 20.89
C LEU A 52 12.51 31.33 20.58
N ALA A 53 13.03 30.09 20.62
CA ALA A 53 12.25 28.88 20.36
C ALA A 53 10.99 28.77 21.25
N GLU A 54 11.11 29.18 22.51
CA GLU A 54 10.00 29.23 23.47
C GLU A 54 8.90 30.20 23.03
N THR A 55 9.29 31.40 22.57
CA THR A 55 8.37 32.42 22.04
C THR A 55 7.63 31.91 20.80
N ILE A 56 8.36 31.23 19.89
CA ILE A 56 7.80 30.65 18.67
C ILE A 56 6.72 29.61 19.01
N LEU A 57 6.94 28.77 20.04
CA LEU A 57 5.94 27.84 20.55
C LEU A 57 4.77 28.55 21.25
N GLY A 58 5.05 29.49 22.15
CA GLY A 58 4.01 30.21 22.90
C GLY A 58 3.04 30.96 21.99
N LEU A 59 3.54 31.62 20.94
CA LEU A 59 2.71 32.25 19.91
C LEU A 59 1.76 31.24 19.23
N ARG A 60 2.23 30.02 18.95
CA ARG A 60 1.43 28.97 18.31
C ARG A 60 0.40 28.38 19.27
N LEU A 61 0.76 28.18 20.54
CA LEU A 61 -0.17 27.74 21.58
C LEU A 61 -1.28 28.78 21.78
N ALA A 62 -0.92 30.06 21.84
CA ALA A 62 -1.87 31.16 21.96
C ALA A 62 -2.82 31.23 20.75
N TYR A 63 -2.28 31.17 19.53
CA TYR A 63 -3.10 31.15 18.33
C TYR A 63 -4.06 29.95 18.31
N ALA A 64 -3.55 28.75 18.62
CA ALA A 64 -4.34 27.53 18.56
C ALA A 64 -5.51 27.52 19.57
N HIS A 65 -5.35 28.14 20.74
CA HIS A 65 -6.39 28.21 21.76
C HIS A 65 -7.34 29.41 21.58
N PHE A 66 -6.78 30.61 21.40
CA PHE A 66 -7.56 31.86 21.42
C PHE A 66 -8.13 32.22 20.05
N PHE A 67 -7.47 31.83 18.95
CA PHE A 67 -7.83 32.31 17.61
C PHE A 67 -8.37 31.23 16.67
N LYS A 68 -7.68 30.09 16.59
CA LYS A 68 -7.96 29.03 15.61
C LYS A 68 -9.39 28.51 15.74
N GLY A 69 -10.16 28.61 14.66
CA GLY A 69 -11.57 28.19 14.61
C GLY A 69 -12.55 29.15 15.29
N LYS A 70 -12.07 30.16 16.03
CA LYS A 70 -12.89 31.22 16.65
C LYS A 70 -12.97 32.47 15.77
N TYR A 71 -11.90 32.76 15.03
CA TYR A 71 -11.79 33.90 14.13
C TYR A 71 -11.38 33.47 12.72
N ARG A 72 -11.69 34.30 11.71
CA ARG A 72 -11.23 34.09 10.31
C ARG A 72 -9.74 34.40 10.11
N GLU A 73 -9.08 34.96 11.13
CA GLU A 73 -7.69 35.40 11.09
C GLU A 73 -6.73 34.21 10.99
N ARG A 74 -5.76 34.29 10.06
CA ARG A 74 -4.74 33.26 9.87
C ARG A 74 -3.55 33.51 10.80
N PHE A 75 -2.75 32.47 11.03
CA PHE A 75 -1.57 32.58 11.89
C PHE A 75 -0.61 33.73 11.49
N PRO A 76 -0.28 33.97 10.21
CA PRO A 76 0.60 35.08 9.84
C PRO A 76 0.06 36.46 10.26
N ASP A 77 -1.25 36.67 10.14
CA ASP A 77 -1.91 37.93 10.52
C ASP A 77 -1.86 38.12 12.04
N PHE A 78 -2.21 37.06 12.78
CA PHE A 78 -2.10 37.04 14.24
C PHE A 78 -0.66 37.30 14.68
N PHE A 79 0.30 36.60 14.09
CA PHE A 79 1.72 36.71 14.39
C PHE A 79 2.21 38.14 14.19
N TYR A 80 1.90 38.76 13.05
CA TYR A 80 2.30 40.13 12.75
C TYR A 80 1.85 41.13 13.82
N ARG A 81 0.65 40.93 14.39
CA ARG A 81 0.11 41.79 15.46
C ARG A 81 0.65 41.45 16.84
N ALA A 82 0.91 40.16 17.09
CA ALA A 82 1.33 39.64 18.38
C ALA A 82 2.84 39.80 18.64
N VAL A 83 3.67 39.77 17.60
CA VAL A 83 5.14 39.73 17.73
C VAL A 83 5.74 40.98 18.43
N LYS A 84 5.08 42.14 18.37
CA LYS A 84 5.47 43.32 19.14
C LYS A 84 5.38 43.13 20.66
N TYR A 85 4.58 42.16 21.10
CA TYR A 85 4.43 41.76 22.51
C TYR A 85 5.03 40.38 22.77
N ARG A 86 6.01 39.95 21.96
CA ARG A 86 6.65 38.62 22.02
C ARG A 86 7.08 38.16 23.42
N GLU A 87 7.48 39.09 24.29
CA GLU A 87 7.90 38.79 25.67
C GLU A 87 6.77 38.18 26.52
N LEU A 88 5.51 38.38 26.15
CA LEU A 88 4.34 37.79 26.81
C LEU A 88 4.09 36.33 26.40
N PHE A 89 4.64 35.90 25.27
CA PHE A 89 4.35 34.60 24.66
C PHE A 89 5.38 33.53 25.07
N THR A 90 5.78 33.50 26.35
CA THR A 90 6.46 32.33 26.92
C THR A 90 5.49 31.15 27.01
N ILE A 91 6.00 29.92 27.08
CA ILE A 91 5.11 28.75 27.21
C ILE A 91 4.33 28.85 28.53
N SER A 92 5.02 29.14 29.65
CA SER A 92 4.39 29.31 30.96
C SER A 92 3.35 30.42 30.98
N GLY A 93 3.68 31.61 30.44
CA GLY A 93 2.72 32.72 30.36
C GLY A 93 1.48 32.35 29.56
N THR A 94 1.68 31.67 28.43
CA THR A 94 0.56 31.23 27.58
C THR A 94 -0.32 30.18 28.27
N ILE A 95 0.27 29.21 28.97
CA ILE A 95 -0.48 28.19 29.72
C ILE A 95 -1.29 28.83 30.85
N ILE A 96 -0.73 29.79 31.57
CA ILE A 96 -1.45 30.55 32.61
C ILE A 96 -2.67 31.25 31.99
N SER A 97 -2.52 31.94 30.86
CA SER A 97 -3.63 32.60 30.17
C SER A 97 -4.70 31.60 29.70
N ILE A 98 -4.29 30.43 29.18
CA ILE A 98 -5.22 29.36 28.77
C ILE A 98 -6.02 28.86 29.98
N ARG A 99 -5.36 28.61 31.12
CA ARG A 99 -6.04 28.17 32.35
C ARG A 99 -7.07 29.20 32.83
N GLN A 100 -6.73 30.49 32.73
CA GLN A 100 -7.63 31.59 33.08
C GLN A 100 -8.86 31.64 32.17
N ASP A 101 -8.69 31.51 30.85
CA ASP A 101 -9.81 31.45 29.88
C ASP A 101 -10.73 30.25 30.15
N LEU A 102 -10.13 29.09 30.48
CA LEU A 102 -10.83 27.86 30.84
C LEU A 102 -11.42 27.89 32.26
N LYS A 103 -11.19 28.95 33.04
CA LYS A 103 -11.67 29.14 34.42
C LYS A 103 -11.26 28.00 35.36
N LEU A 104 -10.05 27.48 35.20
CA LEU A 104 -9.53 26.38 36.02
C LEU A 104 -9.03 26.89 37.38
N PRO A 105 -9.37 26.24 38.51
CA PRO A 105 -8.79 26.54 39.82
C PRO A 105 -7.27 26.36 39.81
N GLU A 106 -6.53 27.18 40.56
CA GLU A 106 -5.05 27.14 40.59
C GLU A 106 -4.48 25.75 40.92
N GLN A 107 -5.12 25.02 41.84
CA GLN A 107 -4.65 23.69 42.25
C GLN A 107 -5.13 22.55 41.34
N GLN A 108 -6.05 22.80 40.40
CA GLN A 108 -6.50 21.75 39.49
C GLN A 108 -5.36 21.39 38.53
N PRO A 109 -4.94 20.11 38.46
CA PRO A 109 -3.93 19.69 37.50
C PRO A 109 -4.41 19.92 36.07
N PHE A 110 -3.53 20.37 35.19
CA PHE A 110 -3.84 20.59 33.78
C PHE A 110 -2.96 19.70 32.93
N PHE A 111 -3.59 18.87 32.11
CA PHE A 111 -2.92 17.96 31.20
C PHE A 111 -3.13 18.45 29.77
N LEU A 112 -2.08 18.99 29.16
CA LEU A 112 -2.07 19.36 27.75
C LEU A 112 -1.45 18.23 26.93
N PHE A 113 -2.25 17.61 26.05
CA PHE A 113 -1.75 16.77 24.97
C PHE A 113 -1.41 17.66 23.77
N LEU A 114 -0.12 17.95 23.59
CA LEU A 114 0.38 18.82 22.54
C LEU A 114 0.83 17.98 21.34
N HIS A 115 -0.04 17.91 20.33
CA HIS A 115 0.24 17.25 19.08
C HIS A 115 0.92 18.23 18.11
N ILE A 116 2.17 17.97 17.77
CA ILE A 116 2.96 18.72 16.81
C ILE A 116 3.03 17.90 15.52
N ASP A 117 2.25 18.33 14.53
CA ASP A 117 2.17 17.67 13.23
C ASP A 117 3.07 18.36 12.21
N GLU A 118 3.61 17.54 11.31
CA GLU A 118 4.58 17.89 10.28
C GLU A 118 5.81 18.59 10.86
N PHE A 119 6.30 18.08 12.01
CA PHE A 119 7.41 18.68 12.73
C PHE A 119 8.71 18.75 11.91
N GLN A 120 8.87 17.89 10.90
CA GLN A 120 10.00 17.93 9.97
C GLN A 120 10.11 19.28 9.24
N ARG A 121 9.00 20.03 9.09
CA ARG A 121 9.00 21.39 8.52
C ARG A 121 9.75 22.41 9.38
N ILE A 122 10.04 22.07 10.64
CA ILE A 122 10.86 22.91 11.52
C ILE A 122 12.33 22.83 11.12
N PHE A 123 12.77 21.67 10.64
CA PHE A 123 14.15 21.45 10.21
C PHE A 123 14.50 22.27 8.96
N ASP A 124 13.53 22.48 8.06
CA ASP A 124 13.65 23.32 6.87
C ASP A 124 13.89 24.81 7.20
N HIS A 125 13.68 25.24 8.45
CA HIS A 125 13.66 26.65 8.82
C HIS A 125 15.03 27.18 9.25
N ARG A 126 15.50 28.22 8.57
CA ARG A 126 16.68 28.97 9.01
C ARG A 126 16.37 29.76 10.29
N TRP A 127 17.07 29.42 11.36
CA TRP A 127 16.94 30.03 12.68
C TRP A 127 18.27 30.62 13.16
N GLU A 128 18.24 31.87 13.60
CA GLU A 128 19.43 32.65 14.00
C GLU A 128 19.50 32.84 15.53
N GLY A 129 18.59 32.21 16.27
CA GLY A 129 18.59 32.25 17.73
C GLY A 129 19.76 31.48 18.36
N THR A 130 20.11 31.84 19.60
CA THR A 130 21.19 31.17 20.34
C THR A 130 20.72 29.83 20.89
N PRO A 131 21.31 28.68 20.47
CA PRO A 131 20.93 27.38 20.98
C PRO A 131 21.24 27.26 22.48
N LYS A 132 20.31 26.72 23.25
CA LYS A 132 20.55 26.37 24.66
C LYS A 132 21.29 25.02 24.73
N GLY A 133 22.22 24.84 25.67
CA GLY A 133 22.89 23.55 25.93
C GLY A 133 23.98 23.13 24.93
N ARG A 134 24.57 21.93 25.13
CA ARG A 134 25.59 21.40 24.21
C ARG A 134 24.98 20.96 22.88
N TRP A 135 25.71 21.26 21.81
CA TRP A 135 25.45 20.74 20.47
C TRP A 135 25.82 19.25 20.41
N PRO A 136 25.02 18.38 19.76
CA PRO A 136 25.48 17.07 19.37
C PRO A 136 26.56 17.22 18.30
N ALA A 137 27.19 16.09 17.97
CA ALA A 137 27.99 15.98 16.76
C ALA A 137 27.23 16.56 15.55
N PRO A 138 27.93 17.06 14.51
CA PRO A 138 27.29 17.39 13.23
C PRO A 138 26.32 16.30 12.82
N LEU A 139 25.26 16.67 12.06
CA LEU A 139 24.40 15.69 11.38
C LEU A 139 25.30 14.54 10.95
N PRO A 140 25.02 13.30 11.38
CA PRO A 140 25.90 12.21 11.03
C PRO A 140 26.19 12.36 9.53
N GLU A 141 27.47 12.39 9.16
CA GLU A 141 27.85 12.01 7.81
C GLU A 141 27.49 10.53 7.72
N THR A 142 26.19 10.23 7.69
CA THR A 142 25.75 8.90 7.42
C THR A 142 26.27 8.67 6.02
N GLU A 143 27.16 7.69 5.87
CA GLU A 143 27.35 6.98 4.60
C GLU A 143 25.97 6.51 4.05
N ILE A 144 24.95 6.48 4.92
CA ILE A 144 23.51 6.35 4.69
C ILE A 144 22.79 7.73 4.57
N ARG A 145 23.41 8.73 3.95
CA ARG A 145 22.60 9.61 3.10
C ARG A 145 22.16 8.68 2.00
N LEU A 146 20.89 8.26 2.04
CA LEU A 146 20.23 7.69 0.89
C LEU A 146 20.40 8.76 -0.19
N THR A 147 21.42 8.54 -1.00
CA THR A 147 21.86 9.53 -1.97
C THR A 147 20.64 9.67 -2.88
N GLY A 148 20.16 10.89 -3.10
CA GLY A 148 18.88 11.11 -3.79
C GLY A 148 17.86 11.94 -3.05
N ASP A 149 18.00 12.17 -1.74
CA ASP A 149 17.25 13.23 -1.07
C ASP A 149 17.72 14.60 -1.60
N LYS A 150 17.19 15.00 -2.77
CA LYS A 150 17.22 16.40 -3.23
C LYS A 150 16.15 17.24 -2.53
N ALA A 151 15.38 16.65 -1.63
CA ALA A 151 14.28 17.32 -0.96
C ALA A 151 14.19 16.91 0.51
N GLU A 152 15.09 17.44 1.33
CA GLU A 152 14.69 18.01 2.59
C GLU A 152 15.72 19.09 2.91
N GLY A 153 15.28 20.35 2.87
CA GLY A 153 16.12 21.54 3.05
C GLY A 153 16.51 21.73 4.51
N HIS A 154 16.80 20.63 5.20
CA HIS A 154 17.07 20.59 6.63
C HIS A 154 18.34 21.37 6.92
N THR A 155 18.16 22.44 7.67
CA THR A 155 19.24 23.30 8.11
C THR A 155 19.71 22.85 9.49
N ALA A 156 21.00 23.03 9.77
CA ALA A 156 21.54 22.79 11.11
C ALA A 156 20.81 23.69 12.13
N GLU A 157 20.47 24.89 11.68
CA GLU A 157 19.70 25.90 12.39
C GLU A 157 18.29 25.43 12.77
N GLY A 158 17.55 24.83 11.82
CA GLY A 158 16.21 24.30 12.07
C GLY A 158 16.21 23.11 13.03
N LEU A 159 17.24 22.27 12.99
CA LEU A 159 17.44 21.20 13.98
C LEU A 159 17.72 21.78 15.38
N CYS A 160 18.48 22.88 15.47
CA CYS A 160 18.69 23.58 16.73
C CYS A 160 17.39 24.16 17.26
N LEU A 161 16.60 24.80 16.39
CA LEU A 161 15.30 25.34 16.75
C LEU A 161 14.40 24.25 17.33
N PHE A 162 14.28 23.11 16.65
CA PHE A 162 13.47 22.01 17.13
C PHE A 162 13.95 21.47 18.49
N ARG A 163 15.26 21.26 18.67
CA ARG A 163 15.80 20.81 19.97
C ARG A 163 15.51 21.80 21.08
N ASP A 164 15.62 23.10 20.80
CA ASP A 164 15.37 24.16 21.78
C ASP A 164 13.87 24.30 22.10
N MET A 165 12.99 24.10 21.11
CA MET A 165 11.55 23.98 21.32
C MET A 165 11.24 22.81 22.27
N MET A 166 11.81 21.64 21.99
CA MET A 166 11.64 20.44 22.81
C MET A 166 12.19 20.64 24.24
N ARG A 167 13.38 21.24 24.37
CA ARG A 167 13.93 21.57 25.69
C ARG A 167 13.04 22.52 26.48
N SER A 168 12.44 23.51 25.82
CA SER A 168 11.52 24.46 26.45
C SER A 168 10.25 23.77 27.00
N LEU A 169 9.84 22.64 26.40
CA LEU A 169 8.73 21.82 26.87
C LEU A 169 9.14 20.81 27.97
N GLY A 170 10.44 20.53 28.13
CA GLY A 170 10.95 19.47 29.01
C GLY A 170 10.63 19.66 30.49
N SER A 171 10.55 20.89 30.99
CA SER A 171 10.17 21.19 32.37
C SER A 171 8.70 20.85 32.66
N PHE A 172 7.82 20.95 31.67
CA PHE A 172 6.43 20.53 31.77
C PHE A 172 6.29 19.01 31.65
N MET A 173 7.07 18.37 30.78
CA MET A 173 7.05 16.91 30.59
C MET A 173 7.61 16.15 31.81
N SER A 174 8.66 16.68 32.44
CA SER A 174 9.28 16.09 33.63
C SER A 174 8.49 16.33 34.92
N GLY A 175 7.44 17.16 34.86
CA GLY A 175 6.65 17.54 36.02
C GLY A 175 7.39 18.47 36.99
N ALA A 176 8.36 19.24 36.50
CA ALA A 176 9.01 20.29 37.28
C ALA A 176 8.09 21.52 37.48
N ILE A 177 7.17 21.76 36.54
CA ILE A 177 6.20 22.85 36.58
C ILE A 177 4.83 22.31 37.01
N ARG A 178 4.74 21.72 38.21
CA ARG A 178 3.43 21.29 38.75
C ARG A 178 2.54 22.51 39.05
N PRO A 179 1.22 22.40 38.87
CA PRO A 179 0.44 21.19 38.56
C PRO A 179 0.20 20.97 37.04
N ASP A 180 0.93 21.67 36.18
CA ASP A 180 0.77 21.63 34.72
C ASP A 180 1.67 20.57 34.09
N MET A 181 1.10 19.75 33.21
CA MET A 181 1.84 18.77 32.45
C MET A 181 1.53 18.92 30.97
N ILE A 182 2.57 18.95 30.14
CA ILE A 182 2.46 18.95 28.69
C ILE A 182 3.04 17.64 28.18
N GLN A 183 2.22 16.77 27.60
CA GLN A 183 2.67 15.56 26.90
C GLN A 183 2.73 15.87 25.41
N THR A 184 3.94 15.83 24.84
CA THR A 184 4.13 16.02 23.40
C THR A 184 3.87 14.74 22.64
N PHE A 185 3.27 14.88 21.46
CA PHE A 185 3.14 13.83 20.46
C PHE A 185 3.57 14.40 19.11
N LEU A 186 4.64 13.84 18.55
CA LEU A 186 5.23 14.29 17.29
C LEU A 186 4.72 13.39 16.16
N SER A 187 4.25 13.98 15.07
CA SER A 187 3.89 13.24 13.86
C SER A 187 4.47 13.94 12.64
N GLY A 188 4.97 13.16 11.68
CA GLY A 188 5.66 13.68 10.52
C GLY A 188 6.35 12.58 9.74
N THR A 189 7.21 12.99 8.81
CA THR A 189 7.94 12.11 7.89
C THR A 189 9.44 12.14 8.10
N ALA A 190 9.92 12.84 9.13
CA ALA A 190 11.34 12.89 9.44
C ALA A 190 11.87 11.50 9.80
N ARG A 191 13.07 11.20 9.28
CA ARG A 191 13.82 9.99 9.63
C ARG A 191 14.13 9.93 11.12
N GLN A 192 14.26 8.71 11.64
CA GLN A 192 14.50 8.51 13.06
C GLN A 192 15.89 9.01 13.48
N ASP A 193 16.91 8.85 12.63
CA ASP A 193 18.27 9.33 12.90
C ASP A 193 18.33 10.86 13.03
N VAL A 194 17.68 11.59 12.12
CA VAL A 194 17.52 13.06 12.18
C VAL A 194 16.79 13.47 13.45
N THR A 195 15.71 12.75 13.78
CA THR A 195 14.91 13.03 14.99
C THR A 195 15.71 12.80 16.27
N LEU A 196 16.45 11.69 16.36
CA LEU A 196 17.32 11.38 17.50
C LEU A 196 18.47 12.37 17.64
N ALA A 197 19.02 12.86 16.53
CA ALA A 197 20.05 13.92 16.58
C ALA A 197 19.50 15.21 17.21
N ALA A 198 18.19 15.45 17.16
CA ALA A 198 17.53 16.59 17.77
C ALA A 198 16.91 16.29 19.16
N GLU A 199 17.09 15.07 19.69
CA GLU A 199 16.60 14.69 21.02
C GLU A 199 17.24 15.56 22.12
N PRO A 200 16.45 16.14 23.03
CA PRO A 200 16.99 16.92 24.14
C PRO A 200 17.57 16.00 25.23
N THR A 201 18.60 16.47 25.93
CA THR A 201 19.26 15.69 27.00
C THR A 201 18.37 15.42 28.23
N SER A 202 17.24 16.11 28.35
CA SER A 202 16.34 16.03 29.52
C SER A 202 15.34 14.87 29.47
N TYR A 203 15.07 14.32 28.29
CA TYR A 203 14.12 13.21 28.11
C TYR A 203 14.31 12.56 26.74
N SER A 204 13.89 11.30 26.61
CA SER A 204 14.04 10.55 25.35
C SER A 204 12.76 10.49 24.53
N PHE A 205 12.88 10.37 23.22
CA PHE A 205 11.75 10.03 22.35
C PHE A 205 11.41 8.54 22.42
N LYS A 206 10.12 8.24 22.30
CA LYS A 206 9.62 6.88 22.10
C LYS A 206 8.83 6.85 20.80
N PHE A 207 9.28 6.02 19.87
CA PHE A 207 8.66 5.84 18.57
C PHE A 207 7.53 4.81 18.69
N LEU A 208 6.40 5.11 18.07
CA LEU A 208 5.22 4.26 18.07
C LEU A 208 5.03 3.70 16.67
N SER A 209 4.97 2.38 16.55
CA SER A 209 4.55 1.74 15.30
C SER A 209 3.07 2.04 15.08
N CYS A 210 2.77 2.61 13.91
CA CYS A 210 1.45 3.06 13.53
C CYS A 210 0.94 2.17 12.39
N PRO A 211 -0.12 1.36 12.60
CA PRO A 211 -0.60 0.47 11.55
C PRO A 211 -1.19 1.25 10.37
N THR A 212 -1.20 0.62 9.20
CA THR A 212 -1.91 1.14 8.02
C THR A 212 -3.43 1.08 8.22
N LEU A 213 -4.15 1.84 7.40
CA LEU A 213 -5.61 1.77 7.34
C LEU A 213 -6.02 0.44 6.70
N SER A 214 -6.99 -0.26 7.30
CA SER A 214 -7.65 -1.34 6.58
C SER A 214 -8.43 -0.77 5.39
N MET A 215 -8.64 -1.60 4.37
CA MET A 215 -9.39 -1.18 3.19
C MET A 215 -10.81 -0.71 3.57
N GLY A 216 -11.45 -1.35 4.56
CA GLY A 216 -12.75 -0.91 5.07
C GLY A 216 -12.71 0.48 5.71
N ALA A 217 -11.62 0.82 6.41
CA ALA A 217 -11.46 2.17 6.94
C ALA A 217 -11.26 3.21 5.82
N CYS A 218 -10.52 2.87 4.76
CA CYS A 218 -10.41 3.73 3.57
C CYS A 218 -11.78 3.99 2.93
N TYR A 219 -12.63 2.96 2.85
CA TYR A 219 -14.01 3.06 2.36
C TYR A 219 -14.90 3.93 3.22
N ASP A 220 -14.88 3.73 4.55
CA ASP A 220 -15.69 4.51 5.48
C ASP A 220 -15.32 6.01 5.42
N ILE A 221 -14.02 6.31 5.28
CA ILE A 221 -13.54 7.69 5.08
C ILE A 221 -14.03 8.25 3.75
N MET A 222 -13.91 7.50 2.64
CA MET A 222 -14.43 7.93 1.34
C MET A 222 -15.94 8.19 1.40
N SER A 223 -16.71 7.27 2.01
CA SER A 223 -18.16 7.37 2.20
C SER A 223 -18.56 8.67 2.91
N TYR A 224 -17.84 9.05 3.97
CA TYR A 224 -18.04 10.33 4.65
C TYR A 224 -17.95 11.52 3.69
N PHE A 225 -16.91 11.59 2.86
CA PHE A 225 -16.74 12.68 1.90
C PHE A 225 -17.74 12.63 0.74
N THR A 226 -18.09 11.44 0.22
CA THR A 226 -19.13 11.33 -0.81
C THR A 226 -20.50 11.80 -0.31
N THR A 227 -20.80 11.54 0.97
CA THR A 227 -22.01 12.03 1.62
C THR A 227 -22.01 13.57 1.70
N LEU A 228 -20.88 14.19 2.05
CA LEU A 228 -20.73 15.65 2.03
C LEU A 228 -20.87 16.23 0.62
N ALA A 229 -20.46 15.48 -0.41
CA ALA A 229 -20.62 15.84 -1.81
C ALA A 229 -22.01 15.52 -2.39
N ASN A 230 -22.97 15.09 -1.55
CA ASN A 230 -24.32 14.71 -1.96
C ASN A 230 -24.38 13.61 -3.04
N VAL A 231 -23.40 12.70 -3.03
CA VAL A 231 -23.36 11.52 -3.90
C VAL A 231 -23.77 10.29 -3.09
N ARG A 232 -24.77 9.54 -3.55
CA ARG A 232 -25.21 8.32 -2.86
C ARG A 232 -24.24 7.18 -3.12
N HIS A 233 -24.19 6.24 -2.18
CA HIS A 233 -23.37 5.04 -2.29
C HIS A 233 -23.60 4.26 -3.59
N CYS A 234 -24.84 4.15 -4.04
CA CYS A 234 -25.20 3.45 -5.27
C CYS A 234 -24.61 4.05 -6.57
N GLU A 235 -24.12 5.28 -6.53
CA GLU A 235 -23.59 5.99 -7.69
C GLU A 235 -22.09 5.72 -7.90
N TRP A 236 -21.33 5.51 -6.82
CA TRP A 236 -19.87 5.38 -6.88
C TRP A 236 -19.34 4.01 -6.47
N ILE A 237 -19.97 3.32 -5.52
CA ILE A 237 -19.51 2.03 -4.98
C ILE A 237 -19.41 0.96 -6.08
N PRO A 238 -20.36 0.86 -7.04
CA PRO A 238 -20.25 -0.09 -8.14
C PRO A 238 -19.11 0.20 -9.13
N LYS A 239 -18.52 1.40 -9.10
CA LYS A 239 -17.46 1.80 -10.03
C LYS A 239 -16.10 1.33 -9.51
N MET A 240 -15.55 0.31 -10.18
CA MET A 240 -14.30 -0.37 -9.81
C MET A 240 -13.10 0.57 -9.71
N ALA A 241 -13.06 1.64 -10.51
CA ALA A 241 -12.01 2.64 -10.46
C ALA A 241 -11.78 3.24 -9.05
N PHE A 242 -12.85 3.51 -8.29
CA PHE A 242 -12.70 3.99 -6.92
C PHE A 242 -12.05 2.96 -6.01
N PHE A 243 -12.42 1.68 -6.17
CA PHE A 243 -11.79 0.59 -5.44
C PHE A 243 -10.29 0.52 -5.76
N HIS A 244 -9.92 0.50 -7.04
CA HIS A 244 -8.51 0.40 -7.45
C HIS A 244 -7.69 1.55 -6.90
N LEU A 245 -8.20 2.78 -6.97
CA LEU A 245 -7.52 3.96 -6.43
C LEU A 245 -7.38 3.90 -4.90
N LEU A 246 -8.42 3.49 -4.17
CA LEU A 246 -8.36 3.33 -2.72
C LEU A 246 -7.39 2.21 -2.33
N SER A 247 -7.38 1.09 -3.07
CA SER A 247 -6.53 -0.06 -2.78
C SER A 247 -5.06 0.26 -3.07
N ALA A 248 -4.80 1.05 -4.11
CA ALA A 248 -3.45 1.50 -4.45
C ALA A 248 -2.78 2.31 -3.33
N THR A 249 -3.55 2.91 -2.42
CA THR A 249 -3.02 3.58 -1.23
C THR A 249 -2.28 2.63 -0.29
N GLY A 250 -2.55 1.32 -0.34
CA GLY A 250 -2.03 0.33 0.61
C GLY A 250 -2.41 0.64 2.06
N GLY A 251 -3.48 1.42 2.28
CA GLY A 251 -3.86 1.89 3.60
C GLY A 251 -3.00 3.03 4.16
N LEU A 252 -2.06 3.58 3.37
CA LEU A 252 -1.24 4.69 3.84
C LEU A 252 -2.10 5.95 4.04
N PRO A 253 -2.14 6.53 5.26
CA PRO A 253 -2.95 7.72 5.52
C PRO A 253 -2.60 8.92 4.64
N ARG A 254 -1.34 9.06 4.22
CA ARG A 254 -0.90 10.14 3.33
C ARG A 254 -1.35 9.92 1.88
N ALA A 255 -1.23 8.70 1.37
CA ALA A 255 -1.71 8.37 0.03
C ALA A 255 -3.23 8.54 -0.07
N LEU A 256 -3.98 8.05 0.93
CA LEU A 256 -5.42 8.27 1.00
C LEU A 256 -5.77 9.76 1.07
N GLN A 257 -5.06 10.55 1.88
CA GLN A 257 -5.28 12.00 1.92
C GLN A 257 -5.10 12.63 0.55
N LEU A 258 -4.00 12.36 -0.16
CA LEU A 258 -3.74 12.96 -1.47
C LEU A 258 -4.78 12.54 -2.51
N LEU A 259 -5.25 11.30 -2.44
CA LEU A 259 -6.36 10.83 -3.28
C LEU A 259 -7.66 11.60 -2.98
N LEU A 260 -7.99 11.79 -1.71
CA LEU A 260 -9.16 12.58 -1.31
C LEU A 260 -9.02 14.06 -1.69
N GLU A 261 -7.82 14.64 -1.62
CA GLU A 261 -7.56 16.01 -2.10
C GLU A 261 -7.74 16.13 -3.63
N GLU A 262 -7.38 15.09 -4.39
CA GLU A 262 -7.65 15.06 -5.82
C GLU A 262 -9.16 15.04 -6.12
N PHE A 263 -9.92 14.23 -5.39
CA PHE A 263 -11.38 14.13 -5.53
C PHE A 263 -12.15 15.36 -5.03
N PHE A 264 -11.90 15.77 -3.79
CA PHE A 264 -12.73 16.74 -3.07
C PHE A 264 -12.05 18.10 -2.92
N GLY A 265 -10.77 18.22 -3.23
CA GLY A 265 -10.00 19.44 -2.95
C GLY A 265 -9.53 19.51 -1.49
N ARG A 266 -8.54 20.36 -1.21
CA ARG A 266 -7.88 20.44 0.10
C ARG A 266 -8.79 20.91 1.22
N ARG A 267 -9.79 21.70 0.87
CA ARG A 267 -10.80 22.31 1.75
C ARG A 267 -12.20 21.99 1.25
N GLN A 268 -12.35 20.84 0.60
CA GLN A 268 -13.63 20.38 0.06
C GLN A 268 -14.18 21.28 -1.06
N GLU A 269 -13.33 22.10 -1.68
CA GLU A 269 -13.71 23.04 -2.74
C GLU A 269 -14.19 22.36 -4.03
N LYS A 270 -13.90 21.07 -4.22
CA LYS A 270 -14.37 20.29 -5.38
C LYS A 270 -15.60 19.43 -5.08
N CYS A 271 -16.15 19.46 -3.86
CA CYS A 271 -17.33 18.64 -3.53
C CYS A 271 -18.51 18.87 -4.48
N SER A 272 -18.72 20.10 -4.97
CA SER A 272 -19.81 20.41 -5.88
C SER A 272 -19.67 19.82 -7.29
N ILE A 273 -18.45 19.47 -7.71
CA ILE A 273 -18.15 18.87 -9.04
C ILE A 273 -17.77 17.39 -8.93
N PHE A 274 -17.82 16.83 -7.71
CA PHE A 274 -17.54 15.43 -7.50
C PHE A 274 -18.55 14.48 -8.21
N PRO A 275 -19.85 14.82 -8.36
CA PRO A 275 -20.76 14.02 -9.19
C PRO A 275 -20.24 13.81 -10.61
N ASP A 276 -19.73 14.86 -11.28
CA ASP A 276 -19.12 14.74 -12.62
C ASP A 276 -17.89 13.81 -12.60
N THR A 277 -17.11 13.86 -11.50
CA THR A 277 -15.96 12.97 -11.30
C THR A 277 -16.40 11.51 -11.16
N VAL A 278 -17.55 11.25 -10.51
CA VAL A 278 -18.12 9.91 -10.42
C VAL A 278 -18.51 9.44 -11.81
N ASP A 279 -19.18 10.26 -12.61
CA ASP A 279 -19.61 9.91 -13.96
C ASP A 279 -18.44 9.57 -14.88
N ASP A 280 -17.39 10.38 -14.86
CA ASP A 280 -16.22 10.20 -15.74
C ASP A 280 -15.08 9.40 -15.11
N ILE A 281 -15.30 8.71 -13.98
CA ILE A 281 -14.21 8.10 -13.20
C ILE A 281 -13.39 7.11 -14.03
N ASP A 282 -14.05 6.24 -14.80
CA ASP A 282 -13.39 5.18 -15.56
C ASP A 282 -12.44 5.74 -16.62
N MET A 283 -12.80 6.87 -17.25
CA MET A 283 -11.94 7.59 -18.21
C MET A 283 -10.79 8.35 -17.55
N ASN A 284 -10.91 8.69 -16.26
CA ASN A 284 -9.99 9.57 -15.55
C ASN A 284 -9.10 8.85 -14.52
N THR A 285 -9.32 7.56 -14.26
CA THR A 285 -8.58 6.77 -13.25
C THR A 285 -7.07 6.93 -13.36
N ASP A 286 -6.53 6.74 -14.56
CA ASP A 286 -5.08 6.86 -14.82
C ASP A 286 -4.54 8.26 -14.52
N ARG A 287 -5.32 9.29 -14.86
CA ARG A 287 -4.94 10.69 -14.62
C ARG A 287 -4.90 10.98 -13.12
N ILE A 288 -5.91 10.53 -12.38
CA ILE A 288 -5.99 10.71 -10.93
C ILE A 288 -4.84 9.95 -10.26
N PHE A 289 -4.64 8.69 -10.63
CA PHE A 289 -3.56 7.86 -10.11
C PHE A 289 -2.19 8.53 -10.32
N ARG A 290 -1.87 8.97 -11.55
CA ARG A 290 -0.59 9.63 -11.84
C ARG A 290 -0.40 10.91 -11.01
N LYS A 291 -1.43 11.72 -10.83
CA LYS A 291 -1.33 12.94 -9.99
C LYS A 291 -1.02 12.62 -8.53
N VAL A 292 -1.67 11.60 -7.96
CA VAL A 292 -1.42 11.14 -6.60
C VAL A 292 0.00 10.56 -6.49
N ALA A 293 0.42 9.75 -7.46
CA ALA A 293 1.78 9.20 -7.52
C ALA A 293 2.85 10.29 -7.59
N THR A 294 2.71 11.27 -8.49
CA THR A 294 3.63 12.42 -8.59
C THR A 294 3.66 13.23 -7.31
N SER A 295 2.51 13.43 -6.65
CA SER A 295 2.45 14.14 -5.38
C SER A 295 3.20 13.36 -4.28
N LEU A 296 2.96 12.05 -4.16
CA LEU A 296 3.69 11.18 -3.24
C LEU A 296 5.19 11.25 -3.51
N ASP A 297 5.61 11.15 -4.76
CA ASP A 297 7.01 11.23 -5.13
C ASP A 297 7.64 12.58 -4.76
N THR A 298 6.91 13.68 -4.93
CA THR A 298 7.35 15.01 -4.49
C THR A 298 7.53 15.10 -2.97
N TYR A 299 6.71 14.40 -2.19
CA TYR A 299 6.81 14.39 -0.73
C TYR A 299 7.88 13.45 -0.19
N TYR A 300 8.22 12.40 -0.93
CA TYR A 300 8.96 11.27 -0.41
C TYR A 300 10.22 10.90 -1.21
N SER A 301 10.45 11.54 -2.36
CA SER A 301 11.61 11.29 -3.24
C SER A 301 11.78 9.81 -3.60
N ILE A 302 10.67 9.12 -3.86
CA ILE A 302 10.61 7.66 -4.01
C ILE A 302 11.37 7.21 -5.26
N THR A 303 11.17 7.91 -6.38
CA THR A 303 11.88 7.65 -7.64
C THR A 303 13.37 7.89 -7.48
N THR A 304 13.76 8.99 -6.83
CA THR A 304 15.18 9.30 -6.65
C THR A 304 15.88 8.28 -5.75
N PHE A 305 15.23 7.83 -4.67
CA PHE A 305 15.70 6.70 -3.87
C PHE A 305 15.88 5.44 -4.73
N ALA A 306 14.91 5.11 -5.59
CA ALA A 306 14.97 3.92 -6.42
C ALA A 306 16.04 4.00 -7.51
N GLU A 307 16.26 5.16 -8.11
CA GLU A 307 17.32 5.39 -9.11
C GLU A 307 18.72 5.15 -8.53
N ILE A 308 18.91 5.43 -7.25
CA ILE A 308 20.21 5.34 -6.58
C ILE A 308 20.41 3.98 -5.92
N HIS A 309 19.34 3.38 -5.40
CA HIS A 309 19.36 2.09 -4.73
C HIS A 309 18.74 0.97 -5.57
N LYS A 310 19.00 0.93 -6.90
CA LYS A 310 18.37 0.00 -7.85
C LYS A 310 18.38 -1.46 -7.40
N GLU A 311 19.54 -1.99 -7.01
CA GLU A 311 19.67 -3.40 -6.57
C GLU A 311 18.89 -3.69 -5.27
N LEU A 312 18.82 -2.71 -4.37
CA LEU A 312 18.04 -2.83 -3.14
C LEU A 312 16.53 -2.83 -3.45
N VAL A 313 16.08 -1.90 -4.30
CA VAL A 313 14.67 -1.82 -4.70
C VAL A 313 14.22 -3.08 -5.43
N ARG A 314 15.04 -3.63 -6.33
CA ARG A 314 14.75 -4.93 -6.96
C ARG A 314 14.58 -6.05 -5.93
N ALA A 315 15.46 -6.10 -4.94
CA ALA A 315 15.36 -7.08 -3.87
C ALA A 315 14.09 -6.89 -3.02
N LEU A 316 13.71 -5.64 -2.70
CA LEU A 316 12.48 -5.34 -1.97
C LEU A 316 11.22 -5.70 -2.76
N VAL A 317 11.16 -5.34 -4.04
CA VAL A 317 10.06 -5.71 -4.94
C VAL A 317 9.94 -7.23 -5.02
N ARG A 318 11.07 -7.94 -5.16
CA ARG A 318 11.08 -9.40 -5.15
C ARG A 318 10.56 -9.98 -3.84
N LEU A 319 11.02 -9.49 -2.68
CA LEU A 319 10.52 -9.94 -1.37
C LEU A 319 9.01 -9.69 -1.23
N CYS A 320 8.53 -8.55 -1.73
CA CYS A 320 7.11 -8.20 -1.72
C CYS A 320 6.28 -9.12 -2.63
N ILE A 321 6.74 -9.40 -3.84
CA ILE A 321 5.99 -10.26 -4.78
C ILE A 321 6.00 -11.72 -4.31
N LEU A 322 7.16 -12.20 -3.86
CA LEU A 322 7.31 -13.59 -3.40
C LEU A 322 6.65 -13.86 -2.04
N GLN A 323 6.28 -12.81 -1.30
CA GLN A 323 5.76 -12.90 0.07
C GLN A 323 6.68 -13.79 0.92
N GLU A 324 7.99 -13.48 0.91
CA GLU A 324 9.01 -14.29 1.57
C GLU A 324 9.21 -13.83 3.03
N PRO A 325 8.83 -14.65 4.03
CA PRO A 325 9.02 -14.28 5.43
C PRO A 325 10.50 -14.18 5.76
N SER A 326 10.92 -12.99 6.16
CA SER A 326 12.32 -12.61 6.36
C SER A 326 12.58 -12.08 7.76
N PRO A 327 13.74 -12.34 8.38
CA PRO A 327 14.08 -11.70 9.65
C PRO A 327 14.26 -10.19 9.45
N ARG A 328 13.89 -9.38 10.44
CA ARG A 328 14.07 -7.91 10.42
C ARG A 328 15.52 -7.47 10.20
N THR A 329 16.48 -8.31 10.58
CA THR A 329 17.92 -8.08 10.40
C THR A 329 18.43 -8.39 8.99
N LEU A 330 17.58 -8.89 8.08
CA LEU A 330 17.98 -9.17 6.71
C LEU A 330 18.34 -7.86 5.99
N ALA A 331 19.53 -7.78 5.41
CA ALA A 331 19.87 -6.78 4.41
C ALA A 331 19.45 -7.32 3.02
N PRO A 332 18.46 -6.74 2.33
CA PRO A 332 17.95 -7.31 1.08
C PRO A 332 18.98 -7.29 -0.06
N SER A 333 19.98 -6.40 0.01
CA SER A 333 21.05 -6.29 -0.98
C SER A 333 22.42 -6.29 -0.32
N ASN A 334 23.32 -7.14 -0.82
CA ASN A 334 24.72 -7.20 -0.39
C ASN A 334 25.49 -5.90 -0.67
N HIS A 335 24.99 -5.06 -1.58
CA HIS A 335 25.58 -3.74 -1.86
C HIS A 335 25.32 -2.74 -0.74
N PHE A 336 24.29 -2.96 0.07
CA PHE A 336 23.88 -2.08 1.16
C PHE A 336 23.67 -2.89 2.46
N PRO A 337 24.74 -3.47 3.04
CA PRO A 337 24.63 -4.39 4.17
C PRO A 337 24.10 -3.75 5.47
N THR A 338 24.18 -2.42 5.56
CA THR A 338 23.65 -1.65 6.70
C THR A 338 22.14 -1.38 6.59
N LEU A 339 21.57 -1.47 5.39
CA LEU A 339 20.15 -1.26 5.12
C LEU A 339 19.37 -2.56 5.33
N THR A 340 19.23 -2.93 6.60
CA THR A 340 18.37 -4.05 7.01
C THR A 340 16.89 -3.70 6.88
N LEU A 341 16.00 -4.69 6.83
CA LEU A 341 14.55 -4.46 6.79
C LEU A 341 14.06 -3.57 7.95
N ASP A 342 14.63 -3.71 9.14
CA ASP A 342 14.32 -2.85 10.30
C ASP A 342 14.72 -1.38 10.06
N VAL A 343 15.92 -1.14 9.51
CA VAL A 343 16.39 0.20 9.16
C VAL A 343 15.54 0.79 8.03
N LEU A 344 15.15 -0.05 7.06
CA LEU A 344 14.32 0.38 5.93
C LEU A 344 12.90 0.75 6.36
N GLU A 345 12.26 -0.03 7.24
CA GLU A 345 10.95 0.35 7.81
C GLU A 345 11.03 1.67 8.59
N ARG A 346 12.14 1.87 9.30
CA ARG A 346 12.37 3.02 10.16
C ARG A 346 12.66 4.32 9.42
N ASP A 347 13.54 4.27 8.42
CA ASP A 347 14.14 5.45 7.79
C ASP A 347 13.77 5.61 6.31
N THR A 348 12.96 4.71 5.75
CA THR A 348 12.50 4.78 4.35
C THR A 348 10.99 4.58 4.26
N HIS A 349 10.50 4.35 3.04
CA HIS A 349 9.08 4.12 2.74
C HIS A 349 8.70 2.64 2.68
N THR A 350 9.51 1.78 3.30
CA THR A 350 9.30 0.33 3.35
C THR A 350 8.28 0.00 4.43
N ILE A 351 7.27 -0.81 4.11
CA ILE A 351 6.27 -1.27 5.08
C ILE A 351 6.54 -2.73 5.38
N LEU A 352 6.57 -3.09 6.66
CA LEU A 352 6.65 -4.48 7.09
C LEU A 352 5.34 -4.92 7.73
N GLU A 353 5.00 -6.18 7.50
CA GLU A 353 3.90 -6.86 8.18
C GLU A 353 4.46 -8.08 8.92
N ASP A 354 4.06 -8.30 10.16
CA ASP A 354 4.48 -9.49 10.89
C ASP A 354 3.89 -10.75 10.23
N SER A 355 4.70 -11.78 10.06
CA SER A 355 4.27 -13.04 9.44
C SER A 355 3.49 -13.90 10.43
N ASP A 356 2.25 -14.24 10.08
CA ASP A 356 1.42 -15.19 10.83
C ASP A 356 1.97 -16.63 10.75
N GLU A 357 2.59 -17.00 9.63
CA GLU A 357 3.17 -18.34 9.41
C GLU A 357 4.52 -18.54 10.09
N ALA A 358 5.33 -17.48 10.18
CA ALA A 358 6.70 -17.54 10.67
C ALA A 358 6.96 -16.51 11.77
N ARG A 359 6.71 -16.93 13.02
CA ARG A 359 6.89 -16.08 14.21
C ARG A 359 8.27 -15.41 14.25
N GLY A 360 8.27 -14.09 14.42
CA GLY A 360 9.49 -13.27 14.49
C GLY A 360 10.07 -12.89 13.13
N LYS A 361 9.40 -13.24 12.02
CA LYS A 361 9.72 -12.78 10.68
C LYS A 361 8.67 -11.80 10.18
N VAL A 362 9.05 -11.03 9.17
CA VAL A 362 8.24 -10.01 8.52
C VAL A 362 8.13 -10.26 7.03
N LEU A 363 7.03 -9.78 6.45
CA LEU A 363 6.78 -9.68 5.03
C LEU A 363 6.97 -8.23 4.58
N VAL A 364 7.58 -8.03 3.43
CA VAL A 364 7.68 -6.71 2.81
C VAL A 364 6.37 -6.41 2.08
N ARG A 365 5.76 -5.25 2.39
CA ARG A 365 4.57 -4.75 1.71
C ARG A 365 4.91 -3.45 0.99
N ILE A 366 4.59 -3.38 -0.30
CA ILE A 366 4.81 -2.20 -1.13
C ILE A 366 3.45 -1.74 -1.66
N PRO A 367 2.93 -0.58 -1.21
CA PRO A 367 1.72 0.01 -1.78
C PRO A 367 1.87 0.21 -3.28
N PHE A 368 0.78 0.05 -4.03
CA PHE A 368 0.86 0.03 -5.49
C PHE A 368 1.37 1.36 -6.07
N PHE A 369 1.07 2.50 -5.45
CA PHE A 369 1.68 3.79 -5.81
C PHE A 369 3.21 3.74 -5.76
N PHE A 370 3.80 3.10 -4.75
CA PHE A 370 5.25 3.02 -4.58
C PHE A 370 5.84 2.03 -5.56
N LEU A 371 5.18 0.89 -5.78
CA LEU A 371 5.59 -0.08 -6.78
C LEU A 371 5.63 0.53 -8.20
N TYR A 372 4.62 1.33 -8.54
CA TYR A 372 4.57 2.08 -9.79
C TYR A 372 5.76 3.05 -9.92
N LEU A 373 6.06 3.82 -8.87
CA LEU A 373 7.17 4.78 -8.86
C LEU A 373 8.54 4.07 -8.93
N TYR A 374 8.73 2.99 -8.16
CA TYR A 374 9.91 2.14 -8.24
C TYR A 374 10.12 1.62 -9.65
N ASN A 375 9.09 1.04 -10.25
CA ASN A 375 9.18 0.54 -11.62
C ASN A 375 9.48 1.63 -12.64
N THR A 376 8.91 2.83 -12.46
CA THR A 376 9.18 3.98 -13.33
C THR A 376 10.66 4.39 -13.28
N ALA A 377 11.31 4.25 -12.12
CA ALA A 377 12.72 4.58 -11.91
C ALA A 377 13.70 3.48 -12.37
N ILE A 378 13.34 2.20 -12.18
CA ILE A 378 14.23 1.06 -12.49
C ILE A 378 13.98 0.41 -13.87
N ASP A 379 12.83 0.71 -14.49
CA ASP A 379 12.34 0.20 -15.78
C ASP A 379 12.44 -1.34 -15.91
N GLU A 380 12.03 -2.06 -14.85
CA GLU A 380 12.10 -3.52 -14.81
C GLU A 380 10.91 -4.17 -15.54
N VAL A 381 9.72 -3.57 -15.45
CA VAL A 381 8.49 -3.94 -16.16
C VAL A 381 8.17 -2.83 -17.17
N ARG A 382 8.21 -3.12 -18.46
CA ARG A 382 8.11 -2.06 -19.49
C ARG A 382 6.73 -1.39 -19.48
N ASN A 383 6.66 -0.15 -18.98
CA ASN A 383 5.55 0.83 -19.13
C ASN A 383 4.09 0.34 -18.95
N ARG A 384 3.85 -0.78 -18.24
CA ARG A 384 2.52 -1.45 -18.26
C ARG A 384 1.85 -1.67 -16.91
N LEU A 385 2.52 -1.39 -15.79
CA LEU A 385 1.93 -1.62 -14.46
C LEU A 385 0.66 -0.79 -14.25
N GLY A 386 0.66 0.51 -14.52
CA GLY A 386 -0.54 1.34 -14.31
C GLY A 386 -1.76 0.78 -15.05
N SER A 387 -1.60 0.44 -16.34
CA SER A 387 -2.68 -0.09 -17.16
C SER A 387 -3.12 -1.50 -16.77
N ALA A 388 -2.20 -2.35 -16.31
CA ALA A 388 -2.54 -3.70 -15.85
C ALA A 388 -3.37 -3.72 -14.55
N PHE A 389 -3.29 -2.67 -13.72
CA PHE A 389 -3.90 -2.65 -12.38
C PHE A 389 -5.10 -1.74 -12.20
N LEU A 390 -5.18 -0.66 -12.98
CA LEU A 390 -6.20 0.38 -12.77
C LEU A 390 -7.47 0.15 -13.57
N HIS A 391 -7.41 -0.65 -14.63
CA HIS A 391 -8.55 -0.94 -15.52
C HIS A 391 -9.23 -2.25 -15.17
N ASP A 392 -10.53 -2.32 -15.50
CA ASP A 392 -11.33 -3.53 -15.34
C ASP A 392 -10.88 -4.58 -16.38
N TRP A 393 -10.54 -5.81 -15.97
CA TRP A 393 -10.02 -6.85 -16.89
C TRP A 393 -11.12 -7.50 -17.76
N VAL A 394 -12.18 -6.75 -18.01
CA VAL A 394 -13.35 -7.21 -18.75
C VAL A 394 -13.04 -7.21 -20.25
N GLU A 395 -12.16 -6.34 -20.76
CA GLU A 395 -11.73 -6.37 -22.16
C GLU A 395 -10.45 -7.21 -22.37
N ASP A 396 -10.27 -7.72 -23.60
CA ASP A 396 -9.15 -8.60 -23.95
C ASP A 396 -7.79 -7.86 -23.88
N ARG A 397 -7.81 -6.52 -23.93
CA ARG A 397 -6.61 -5.68 -23.90
C ARG A 397 -5.93 -5.70 -22.53
N GLU A 398 -6.69 -5.58 -21.44
CA GLU A 398 -6.18 -5.59 -20.06
C GLU A 398 -5.62 -6.96 -19.69
N TRP A 399 -6.28 -8.03 -20.13
CA TRP A 399 -5.78 -9.38 -19.99
C TRP A 399 -4.41 -9.55 -20.66
N GLY A 400 -4.26 -8.99 -21.86
CA GLY A 400 -2.97 -8.95 -22.55
C GLY A 400 -1.88 -8.19 -21.79
N PHE A 401 -2.21 -7.14 -21.02
CA PHE A 401 -1.24 -6.44 -20.16
C PHE A 401 -0.81 -7.29 -18.97
N PHE A 402 -1.77 -7.98 -18.34
CA PHE A 402 -1.51 -8.90 -17.23
C PHE A 402 -0.59 -10.06 -17.66
N GLU A 403 -0.83 -10.66 -18.82
CA GLU A 403 0.03 -11.71 -19.40
C GLU A 403 1.48 -11.22 -19.54
N HIS A 404 1.69 -10.03 -20.12
CA HIS A 404 3.04 -9.48 -20.28
C HIS A 404 3.71 -9.21 -18.93
N MET A 405 2.96 -8.74 -17.96
CA MET A 405 3.49 -8.50 -16.62
C MET A 405 3.90 -9.81 -15.92
N ILE A 406 3.10 -10.89 -16.04
CA ILE A 406 3.50 -12.22 -15.55
C ILE A 406 4.79 -12.68 -16.22
N ALA A 407 4.89 -12.46 -17.55
CA ALA A 407 6.09 -12.80 -18.32
C ALA A 407 7.33 -12.06 -17.80
N GLU A 408 7.19 -10.80 -17.37
CA GLU A 408 8.30 -9.96 -16.89
C GLU A 408 8.73 -10.28 -15.45
N TYR A 409 7.90 -10.90 -14.60
CA TYR A 409 8.26 -11.16 -13.20
C TYR A 409 8.81 -12.56 -12.91
N GLU A 410 8.60 -13.56 -13.77
CA GLU A 410 9.09 -14.95 -13.59
C GLU A 410 8.83 -15.58 -12.19
N ALA A 411 7.94 -15.00 -11.39
CA ALA A 411 7.69 -15.40 -10.01
C ALA A 411 6.69 -16.55 -9.97
N LEU A 412 7.11 -17.73 -10.44
CA LEU A 412 6.28 -18.91 -10.53
C LEU A 412 6.32 -19.72 -9.23
N ARG A 413 5.70 -19.20 -8.17
CA ARG A 413 5.11 -20.11 -7.19
C ARG A 413 3.82 -20.65 -7.88
N ALA A 414 3.49 -21.92 -7.73
CA ALA A 414 2.21 -22.47 -8.22
C ALA A 414 1.79 -23.67 -7.37
N ILE A 415 0.56 -24.15 -7.53
CA ILE A 415 0.15 -25.45 -6.98
C ILE A 415 0.45 -26.53 -8.02
N GLY A 416 0.99 -27.65 -7.57
CA GLY A 416 1.24 -28.82 -8.41
C GLY A 416 1.76 -29.98 -7.58
N ARG A 417 2.08 -31.09 -8.24
CA ARG A 417 2.73 -32.21 -7.56
C ARG A 417 4.10 -31.80 -7.02
N ALA A 418 4.48 -32.36 -5.87
CA ALA A 418 5.79 -32.15 -5.26
C ALA A 418 6.95 -32.47 -6.23
N GLU A 419 6.81 -33.50 -7.06
CA GLU A 419 7.78 -33.87 -8.09
C GLU A 419 7.97 -32.81 -9.19
N THR A 420 6.92 -32.04 -9.50
CA THR A 420 6.99 -30.94 -10.47
C THR A 420 7.57 -29.69 -9.81
N LEU A 421 7.10 -29.36 -8.60
CA LEU A 421 7.53 -28.19 -7.83
C LEU A 421 8.97 -28.29 -7.32
N GLY A 422 9.44 -29.49 -6.98
CA GLY A 422 10.79 -29.74 -6.47
C GLY A 422 11.89 -29.67 -7.54
N ARG A 423 11.56 -29.31 -8.78
CA ARG A 423 12.54 -29.20 -9.88
C ARG A 423 13.31 -27.89 -9.77
N ILE A 424 14.62 -28.00 -9.62
CA ILE A 424 15.51 -26.85 -9.53
C ILE A 424 16.03 -26.51 -10.93
N VAL A 425 15.85 -25.25 -11.33
CA VAL A 425 16.29 -24.72 -12.62
C VAL A 425 17.26 -23.58 -12.47
N LYS A 426 18.13 -23.40 -13.47
CA LYS A 426 18.96 -22.21 -13.59
C LYS A 426 18.11 -21.04 -14.06
N LEU A 427 18.09 -19.97 -13.28
CA LEU A 427 17.51 -18.70 -13.69
C LEU A 427 18.52 -17.93 -14.55
N LYS A 428 18.02 -17.28 -15.61
CA LYS A 428 18.78 -16.36 -16.46
C LYS A 428 18.19 -14.97 -16.35
N LYS A 429 18.91 -13.96 -16.85
CA LYS A 429 18.40 -12.59 -16.87
C LYS A 429 17.10 -12.54 -17.68
N LEU A 430 16.06 -11.99 -17.05
CA LEU A 430 14.75 -11.75 -17.64
C LEU A 430 14.85 -10.88 -18.90
N SER A 431 14.36 -11.42 -20.02
CA SER A 431 14.14 -10.66 -21.25
C SER A 431 12.92 -11.20 -21.97
N VAL A 432 11.87 -10.38 -22.05
CA VAL A 432 10.61 -10.74 -22.71
C VAL A 432 10.66 -10.33 -24.19
N VAL A 433 10.25 -11.25 -25.05
CA VAL A 433 10.22 -11.08 -26.51
C VAL A 433 8.90 -11.57 -27.06
N THR A 434 8.38 -10.93 -28.12
CA THR A 434 7.17 -11.39 -28.79
C THR A 434 7.55 -12.26 -29.99
N ALA A 435 6.92 -13.42 -30.11
CA ALA A 435 7.07 -14.29 -31.26
C ALA A 435 6.54 -13.59 -32.52
N ALA A 436 7.28 -13.69 -33.63
CA ALA A 436 6.89 -13.07 -34.90
C ALA A 436 5.64 -13.72 -35.52
N HIS A 437 5.34 -14.95 -35.11
CA HIS A 437 4.29 -15.78 -35.69
C HIS A 437 3.65 -16.69 -34.62
N ARG A 438 2.48 -17.25 -34.93
CA ARG A 438 1.79 -18.23 -34.09
C ARG A 438 2.56 -19.54 -34.06
N PHE A 439 3.04 -19.95 -32.89
CA PHE A 439 3.65 -21.27 -32.74
C PHE A 439 2.54 -22.36 -32.69
N PRO A 440 2.61 -23.44 -33.50
CA PRO A 440 3.76 -23.92 -34.30
C PRO A 440 3.72 -23.62 -35.82
N GLU A 441 2.77 -22.82 -36.33
CA GLU A 441 2.37 -22.76 -37.75
C GLU A 441 3.45 -22.28 -38.75
N SER A 442 4.57 -21.71 -38.28
CA SER A 442 5.53 -20.95 -39.10
C SER A 442 7.00 -21.36 -38.90
N GLY A 443 7.25 -22.50 -38.24
CA GLY A 443 8.55 -23.17 -38.28
C GLY A 443 9.58 -22.74 -37.24
N GLY A 444 9.24 -21.90 -36.26
CA GLY A 444 10.15 -21.53 -35.16
C GLY A 444 9.49 -20.81 -33.99
N LEU A 445 10.12 -20.86 -32.82
CA LEU A 445 9.97 -19.86 -31.73
C LEU A 445 10.92 -18.68 -32.00
N SER A 446 11.04 -18.28 -33.26
CA SER A 446 11.97 -17.27 -33.73
C SER A 446 11.47 -15.86 -33.42
N VAL A 447 12.38 -15.02 -32.93
CA VAL A 447 12.12 -13.69 -32.38
C VAL A 447 12.51 -12.62 -33.40
N GLY A 448 11.52 -11.99 -34.05
CA GLY A 448 11.70 -10.76 -34.86
C GLY A 448 12.96 -10.69 -35.74
N GLU A 449 13.42 -9.47 -36.07
CA GLU A 449 14.64 -9.26 -36.88
C GLU A 449 15.96 -9.56 -36.12
N GLN A 450 15.92 -9.84 -34.81
CA GLN A 450 17.12 -9.97 -33.96
C GLN A 450 17.55 -11.40 -33.59
N GLY A 451 16.81 -12.44 -33.98
CA GLY A 451 17.33 -13.82 -33.99
C GLY A 451 17.67 -14.44 -32.61
N ALA A 452 16.96 -14.09 -31.54
CA ALA A 452 17.20 -14.69 -30.22
C ALA A 452 16.78 -16.18 -30.16
N ASP A 453 17.68 -17.05 -29.69
CA ASP A 453 17.45 -18.49 -29.49
C ASP A 453 16.49 -18.73 -28.32
N TRP A 454 15.43 -19.53 -28.49
CA TRP A 454 14.48 -19.86 -27.43
C TRP A 454 15.12 -20.59 -26.23
N ARG A 455 16.28 -21.24 -26.44
CA ARG A 455 17.09 -21.89 -25.38
C ARG A 455 17.95 -20.91 -24.58
N SER A 456 18.04 -19.65 -25.03
CA SER A 456 18.79 -18.61 -24.32
C SER A 456 18.18 -18.27 -22.96
N GLY A 457 16.96 -18.74 -22.68
CA GLY A 457 16.23 -18.49 -21.44
C GLY A 457 15.36 -17.23 -21.48
N VAL A 458 15.25 -16.60 -22.66
CA VAL A 458 14.26 -15.54 -22.92
C VAL A 458 12.84 -16.01 -22.64
N VAL A 459 11.98 -15.09 -22.23
CA VAL A 459 10.54 -15.33 -22.07
C VAL A 459 9.85 -14.92 -23.36
N ILE A 460 9.20 -15.88 -24.02
CA ILE A 460 8.60 -15.67 -25.34
C ILE A 460 7.09 -15.52 -25.17
N LYS A 461 6.54 -14.35 -25.45
CA LYS A 461 5.09 -14.18 -25.64
C LYS A 461 4.71 -14.67 -27.03
N ASN A 462 3.80 -15.63 -27.11
CA ASN A 462 3.28 -16.17 -28.36
C ASN A 462 2.32 -15.18 -29.03
N ALA A 463 2.10 -15.33 -30.34
CA ALA A 463 1.13 -14.50 -31.05
C ALA A 463 -0.31 -14.93 -30.72
N ASP A 464 -1.22 -13.96 -30.64
CA ASP A 464 -2.62 -14.21 -30.29
C ASP A 464 -3.26 -15.29 -31.19
N GLY A 465 -3.93 -16.25 -30.56
CA GLY A 465 -4.57 -17.39 -31.25
C GLY A 465 -3.66 -18.60 -31.51
N ALA A 466 -2.47 -18.66 -30.91
CA ALA A 466 -1.58 -19.80 -31.05
C ALA A 466 -2.13 -21.11 -30.46
N GLN A 467 -1.65 -22.24 -30.99
CA GLN A 467 -2.05 -23.59 -30.56
C GLN A 467 -1.23 -24.13 -29.38
N PHE A 468 -0.37 -23.30 -28.81
CA PHE A 468 0.52 -23.62 -27.70
C PHE A 468 0.59 -22.42 -26.77
N GLY A 469 0.90 -22.67 -25.49
CA GLY A 469 0.99 -21.69 -24.40
C GLY A 469 1.25 -20.24 -24.82
N ASP A 470 0.48 -19.33 -24.21
CA ASP A 470 0.52 -17.89 -24.48
C ASP A 470 1.89 -17.29 -24.16
N ILE A 471 2.59 -17.85 -23.16
CA ILE A 471 3.99 -17.54 -22.85
C ILE A 471 4.79 -18.84 -22.76
N CYS A 472 5.99 -18.83 -23.35
CA CYS A 472 6.88 -19.98 -23.41
C CYS A 472 8.26 -19.62 -22.85
N VAL A 473 8.81 -20.48 -21.99
CA VAL A 473 10.08 -20.23 -21.31
C VAL A 473 10.89 -21.53 -21.21
N TYR A 474 12.12 -21.51 -21.73
CA TYR A 474 13.05 -22.63 -21.58
C TYR A 474 13.95 -22.47 -20.36
N ARG A 475 14.15 -23.55 -19.61
CA ARG A 475 14.98 -23.59 -18.41
C ARG A 475 15.89 -24.79 -18.38
N GLU A 476 17.18 -24.53 -18.15
CA GLU A 476 18.16 -25.56 -17.85
C GLU A 476 17.95 -26.07 -16.42
N LYS A 477 18.04 -27.38 -16.23
CA LYS A 477 18.05 -27.95 -14.88
C LYS A 477 19.34 -27.55 -14.14
N ALA A 478 19.25 -27.31 -12.84
CA ALA A 478 20.43 -26.99 -12.02
C ALA A 478 21.21 -28.25 -11.61
N ASP A 479 20.52 -29.38 -11.41
CA ASP A 479 21.11 -30.60 -10.84
C ASP A 479 21.62 -31.51 -11.95
N GLY A 480 22.95 -31.64 -12.07
CA GLY A 480 23.64 -32.42 -13.12
C GLY A 480 23.52 -33.95 -13.05
N ASN A 481 22.47 -34.50 -12.43
CA ASN A 481 22.31 -35.94 -12.25
C ASN A 481 21.50 -36.58 -13.40
N ASN A 482 22.06 -37.64 -13.99
CA ASN A 482 21.89 -38.02 -15.40
C ASN A 482 20.67 -38.87 -15.78
N ASP A 483 19.86 -39.35 -14.84
CA ASP A 483 19.01 -40.53 -15.15
C ASP A 483 17.59 -40.25 -15.64
N ASN A 484 17.21 -39.01 -15.98
CA ASN A 484 16.01 -38.70 -16.79
C ASN A 484 16.03 -37.24 -17.30
N ASN A 485 17.07 -36.92 -18.06
CA ASN A 485 17.68 -35.60 -18.19
C ASN A 485 17.10 -34.71 -19.31
N ALA A 486 15.85 -34.27 -19.17
CA ALA A 486 15.26 -33.28 -20.07
C ALA A 486 15.26 -31.88 -19.43
N ASN A 487 15.82 -30.88 -20.13
CA ASN A 487 15.61 -29.47 -19.80
C ASN A 487 14.11 -29.13 -19.87
N ILE A 488 13.70 -28.09 -19.17
CA ILE A 488 12.28 -27.79 -18.98
C ILE A 488 11.83 -26.75 -20.01
N LEU A 489 10.69 -27.01 -20.64
CA LEU A 489 9.95 -26.02 -21.41
C LEU A 489 8.68 -25.70 -20.66
N CYS A 490 8.59 -24.51 -20.06
CA CYS A 490 7.38 -24.03 -19.42
C CYS A 490 6.48 -23.40 -20.48
N ALA A 491 5.26 -23.91 -20.60
CA ALA A 491 4.19 -23.34 -21.41
C ALA A 491 3.13 -22.78 -20.47
N LEU A 492 3.12 -21.46 -20.34
CA LEU A 492 2.18 -20.74 -19.51
C LEU A 492 0.94 -20.40 -20.33
N GLN A 493 -0.22 -20.77 -19.82
CA GLN A 493 -1.52 -20.61 -20.46
C GLN A 493 -2.40 -19.75 -19.55
N ALA A 494 -2.70 -18.55 -20.00
CA ALA A 494 -3.62 -17.65 -19.36
C ALA A 494 -5.05 -17.95 -19.88
N LYS A 495 -5.99 -18.26 -18.98
CA LYS A 495 -7.38 -18.57 -19.35
C LYS A 495 -8.36 -17.71 -18.56
N LYS A 496 -9.16 -16.96 -19.29
CA LYS A 496 -10.42 -16.39 -18.81
C LYS A 496 -11.51 -17.44 -18.99
N LEU A 497 -12.09 -17.93 -17.89
CA LEU A 497 -13.17 -18.92 -17.91
C LEU A 497 -14.41 -18.33 -17.23
N GLU A 498 -15.58 -18.54 -17.82
CA GLU A 498 -16.87 -18.13 -17.25
C GLU A 498 -17.43 -19.14 -16.25
N SER A 499 -16.91 -20.38 -16.28
CA SER A 499 -17.28 -21.47 -15.38
C SER A 499 -16.14 -21.83 -14.43
N PRO A 500 -16.44 -22.46 -13.27
CA PRO A 500 -15.40 -22.96 -12.38
C PRO A 500 -14.44 -23.91 -13.10
N LEU A 501 -13.16 -23.81 -12.74
CA LEU A 501 -12.12 -24.64 -13.31
C LEU A 501 -12.33 -26.12 -12.92
N SER A 502 -12.08 -27.02 -13.87
CA SER A 502 -12.10 -28.46 -13.66
C SER A 502 -10.71 -29.09 -13.86
N VAL A 503 -10.46 -30.25 -13.24
CA VAL A 503 -9.21 -31.01 -13.47
C VAL A 503 -9.06 -31.40 -14.94
N ALA A 504 -10.17 -31.72 -15.61
CA ALA A 504 -10.18 -32.06 -17.03
C ALA A 504 -9.73 -30.89 -17.92
N THR A 505 -10.05 -29.65 -17.54
CA THR A 505 -9.58 -28.45 -18.25
C THR A 505 -8.06 -28.32 -18.15
N ILE A 506 -7.48 -28.53 -16.96
CA ILE A 506 -6.03 -28.47 -16.74
C ILE A 506 -5.33 -29.55 -17.58
N GLN A 507 -5.84 -30.79 -17.54
CA GLN A 507 -5.28 -31.90 -18.31
C GLN A 507 -5.41 -31.65 -19.83
N SER A 508 -6.55 -31.16 -20.29
CA SER A 508 -6.79 -30.87 -21.71
C SER A 508 -5.82 -29.83 -22.27
N GLU A 509 -5.53 -28.75 -21.52
CA GLU A 509 -4.54 -27.75 -21.93
C GLU A 509 -3.12 -28.32 -21.96
N HIS A 510 -2.76 -29.19 -21.01
CA HIS A 510 -1.47 -29.88 -21.03
C HIS A 510 -1.36 -30.86 -22.21
N ASP A 511 -2.41 -31.63 -22.48
CA ASP A 511 -2.47 -32.57 -23.59
C ASP A 511 -2.40 -31.84 -24.94
N LYS A 512 -3.06 -30.68 -25.04
CA LYS A 512 -2.97 -29.78 -26.20
C LYS A 512 -1.52 -29.33 -26.41
N ASN A 513 -0.87 -28.75 -25.40
CA ASN A 513 0.52 -28.31 -25.51
C ASN A 513 1.47 -29.46 -25.86
N THR A 514 1.27 -30.62 -25.25
CA THR A 514 2.06 -31.84 -25.51
C THR A 514 1.87 -32.32 -26.95
N ARG A 515 0.63 -32.35 -27.44
CA ARG A 515 0.31 -32.73 -28.81
C ARG A 515 0.96 -31.78 -29.81
N THR A 516 0.92 -30.48 -29.55
CA THR A 516 1.55 -29.46 -30.39
C THR A 516 3.05 -29.70 -30.55
N ILE A 517 3.78 -30.03 -29.47
CA ILE A 517 5.22 -30.37 -29.54
C ILE A 517 5.45 -31.69 -30.28
N ARG A 518 4.63 -32.72 -30.03
CA ARG A 518 4.77 -34.04 -30.68
C ARG A 518 4.54 -33.99 -32.18
N GLN A 519 3.60 -33.15 -32.62
CA GLN A 519 3.21 -32.99 -34.02
C GLN A 519 4.13 -32.07 -34.83
N LEU A 520 5.18 -31.51 -34.22
CA LEU A 520 6.17 -30.73 -34.97
C LEU A 520 6.77 -31.57 -36.10
N PRO A 521 6.91 -31.02 -37.33
CA PRO A 521 7.48 -31.74 -38.46
C PRO A 521 8.90 -32.24 -38.15
N ASP A 522 9.17 -33.49 -38.54
CA ASP A 522 10.51 -34.06 -38.45
C ASP A 522 11.46 -33.33 -39.41
N GLY A 523 12.67 -33.00 -38.94
CA GLY A 523 13.61 -32.16 -39.70
C GLY A 523 13.33 -30.65 -39.63
N SER A 524 12.33 -30.21 -38.86
CA SER A 524 12.16 -28.79 -38.56
C SER A 524 13.30 -28.26 -37.69
N ILE A 525 13.57 -26.96 -37.77
CA ILE A 525 14.64 -26.29 -37.00
C ILE A 525 14.50 -26.59 -35.50
N LEU A 526 13.28 -26.47 -34.96
CA LEU A 526 13.02 -26.72 -33.54
C LEU A 526 13.19 -28.19 -33.12
N GLU A 527 12.87 -29.13 -34.01
CA GLU A 527 13.08 -30.56 -33.76
C GLU A 527 14.58 -30.86 -33.67
N HIS A 528 15.37 -30.36 -34.62
CA HIS A 528 16.83 -30.44 -34.59
C HIS A 528 17.43 -29.79 -33.34
N GLU A 529 16.94 -28.61 -32.96
CA GLU A 529 17.34 -27.90 -31.75
C GLU A 529 16.95 -28.62 -30.46
N GLY A 530 16.08 -29.63 -30.55
CA GLY A 530 15.77 -30.55 -29.47
C GLY A 530 14.56 -30.20 -28.64
N ILE A 531 13.61 -29.43 -29.17
CA ILE A 531 12.40 -29.07 -28.42
C ILE A 531 11.61 -30.31 -27.97
N LYS A 532 11.56 -31.38 -28.81
CA LYS A 532 10.94 -32.68 -28.47
C LYS A 532 11.67 -33.42 -27.33
N ARG A 533 12.93 -33.07 -27.03
CA ARG A 533 13.73 -33.63 -25.92
C ARG A 533 13.50 -32.90 -24.60
N THR A 534 12.78 -31.77 -24.61
CA THR A 534 12.45 -31.04 -23.39
C THR A 534 11.27 -31.66 -22.66
N ARG A 535 11.26 -31.53 -21.33
CA ARG A 535 10.10 -31.88 -20.51
C ARG A 535 9.18 -30.66 -20.47
N LEU A 536 8.01 -30.81 -21.06
CA LEU A 536 7.00 -29.77 -21.08
C LEU A 536 6.34 -29.67 -19.70
N ILE A 537 6.34 -28.48 -19.10
CA ILE A 537 5.51 -28.16 -17.93
C ILE A 537 4.46 -27.15 -18.36
N THR A 538 3.18 -27.46 -18.14
CA THR A 538 2.09 -26.53 -18.43
C THR A 538 1.70 -25.77 -17.17
N ILE A 539 1.73 -24.44 -17.24
CA ILE A 539 1.36 -23.56 -16.13
C ILE A 539 0.05 -22.89 -16.49
N LEU A 540 -1.04 -23.30 -15.87
CA LEU A 540 -2.35 -22.69 -16.10
C LEU A 540 -2.53 -21.52 -15.12
N ILE A 541 -2.83 -20.34 -15.65
CA ILE A 541 -3.22 -19.16 -14.87
C ILE A 541 -4.66 -18.80 -15.22
N THR A 542 -5.52 -18.69 -14.22
CA THR A 542 -6.92 -18.33 -14.46
C THR A 542 -7.51 -17.50 -13.33
N THR A 543 -8.38 -16.56 -13.69
CA THR A 543 -9.24 -15.83 -12.76
C THR A 543 -10.44 -16.66 -12.27
N ALA A 544 -10.64 -17.86 -12.80
CA ALA A 544 -11.74 -18.73 -12.40
C ALA A 544 -11.54 -19.32 -10.99
N ASP A 545 -12.67 -19.60 -10.34
CA ASP A 545 -12.69 -20.28 -9.05
C ASP A 545 -12.69 -21.81 -9.20
N ILE A 546 -12.41 -22.52 -8.11
CA ILE A 546 -12.40 -23.98 -8.05
C ILE A 546 -13.46 -24.44 -7.05
N THR A 547 -14.28 -25.42 -7.42
CA THR A 547 -15.26 -26.02 -6.51
C THR A 547 -14.59 -26.96 -5.51
N ASP A 548 -15.27 -27.25 -4.39
CA ASP A 548 -14.76 -28.18 -3.37
C ASP A 548 -14.44 -29.56 -3.90
N GLY A 549 -15.31 -30.10 -4.75
CA GLY A 549 -15.09 -31.39 -5.39
C GLY A 549 -13.82 -31.37 -6.25
N THR A 550 -13.60 -30.32 -7.03
CA THR A 550 -12.38 -30.17 -7.85
C THR A 550 -11.15 -30.00 -6.95
N PHE A 551 -11.23 -29.23 -5.86
CA PHE A 551 -10.11 -29.05 -4.94
C PHE A 551 -9.68 -30.36 -4.28
N GLN A 552 -10.64 -31.18 -3.82
CA GLN A 552 -10.35 -32.51 -3.29
C GLN A 552 -9.72 -33.43 -4.34
N GLN A 553 -10.21 -33.40 -5.58
CA GLN A 553 -9.62 -34.15 -6.68
C GLN A 553 -8.18 -33.70 -6.97
N LEU A 554 -7.90 -32.41 -6.95
CA LEU A 554 -6.55 -31.86 -7.16
C LEU A 554 -5.61 -32.24 -6.02
N ASN A 555 -6.07 -32.27 -4.77
CA ASN A 555 -5.25 -32.71 -3.64
C ASN A 555 -4.91 -34.21 -3.73
N GLY A 556 -5.85 -35.04 -4.20
CA GLY A 556 -5.62 -36.48 -4.33
C GLY A 556 -4.86 -36.89 -5.60
N SER A 557 -5.08 -36.19 -6.72
CA SER A 557 -4.54 -36.56 -8.03
C SER A 557 -4.35 -35.35 -8.94
N PHE A 558 -3.49 -34.41 -8.55
CA PHE A 558 -3.08 -33.30 -9.41
C PHE A 558 -2.47 -33.84 -10.72
N PRO A 559 -2.72 -33.27 -11.91
CA PRO A 559 -2.07 -33.69 -13.15
C PRO A 559 -0.53 -33.61 -13.12
N ASN A 560 0.15 -34.62 -13.67
CA ASN A 560 1.62 -34.58 -13.81
C ASN A 560 2.05 -33.43 -14.72
N ASP A 561 3.22 -32.84 -14.46
CA ASP A 561 3.80 -31.77 -15.27
C ASP A 561 2.89 -30.55 -15.49
N CYS A 562 1.88 -30.39 -14.63
CA CYS A 562 1.02 -29.22 -14.58
C CYS A 562 1.28 -28.43 -13.32
N LEU A 563 1.14 -27.11 -13.45
CA LEU A 563 1.12 -26.14 -12.37
C LEU A 563 -0.15 -25.28 -12.52
N LEU A 564 -0.73 -24.86 -11.39
CA LEU A 564 -1.95 -24.06 -11.36
C LEU A 564 -1.80 -22.83 -10.48
N ILE A 565 -2.16 -21.69 -11.06
CA ILE A 565 -2.38 -20.42 -10.38
C ILE A 565 -3.83 -20.03 -10.67
N TYR A 566 -4.65 -19.93 -9.63
CA TYR A 566 -6.08 -19.65 -9.75
C TYR A 566 -6.50 -18.58 -8.75
N ARG A 567 -7.69 -18.00 -8.92
CA ARG A 567 -8.17 -16.88 -8.09
C ARG A 567 -7.96 -17.08 -6.59
N GLY A 568 -8.29 -18.26 -6.05
CA GLY A 568 -8.22 -18.53 -4.62
C GLY A 568 -6.82 -18.55 -4.04
N ASN A 569 -5.79 -18.58 -4.89
CA ASN A 569 -4.42 -18.70 -4.47
C ASN A 569 -3.55 -17.49 -4.89
N PHE A 570 -4.06 -16.58 -5.73
CA PHE A 570 -3.34 -15.41 -6.26
C PHE A 570 -2.53 -14.63 -5.23
N THR A 571 -3.06 -14.38 -4.02
CA THR A 571 -2.36 -13.59 -2.98
C THR A 571 -1.04 -14.20 -2.58
N LYS A 572 -0.96 -15.53 -2.56
CA LYS A 572 0.28 -16.26 -2.31
C LYS A 572 1.30 -16.11 -3.44
N PHE A 573 0.85 -15.79 -4.66
CA PHE A 573 1.66 -15.78 -5.88
C PHE A 573 2.11 -14.39 -6.31
N PHE A 574 1.19 -13.43 -6.26
CA PHE A 574 1.43 -12.07 -6.73
C PHE A 574 1.43 -11.05 -5.58
N GLY A 575 1.17 -11.48 -4.35
CA GLY A 575 0.95 -10.59 -3.21
C GLY A 575 -0.40 -9.88 -3.24
N ASP A 576 -0.71 -9.16 -2.17
CA ASP A 576 -2.03 -8.55 -1.94
C ASP A 576 -2.38 -7.55 -3.05
N SER A 577 -1.43 -6.69 -3.44
CA SER A 577 -1.67 -5.62 -4.41
C SER A 577 -2.11 -6.14 -5.78
N PHE A 578 -1.60 -7.29 -6.20
CA PHE A 578 -1.90 -7.86 -7.50
C PHE A 578 -3.17 -8.73 -7.49
N SER A 579 -3.38 -9.40 -6.37
CA SER A 579 -4.42 -10.42 -6.23
C SER A 579 -5.78 -9.81 -6.05
N ILE A 580 -5.84 -8.62 -5.46
CA ILE A 580 -7.07 -7.85 -5.30
C ILE A 580 -7.69 -7.51 -6.65
N SER A 581 -6.95 -6.89 -7.58
CA SER A 581 -7.47 -6.54 -8.91
C SER A 581 -7.94 -7.78 -9.68
N ALA A 582 -7.14 -8.84 -9.64
CA ALA A 582 -7.43 -10.09 -10.33
C ALA A 582 -8.66 -10.82 -9.74
N ALA A 583 -8.79 -10.85 -8.42
CA ALA A 583 -9.95 -11.42 -7.73
C ALA A 583 -11.22 -10.60 -7.92
N LEU A 584 -11.12 -9.27 -8.04
CA LEU A 584 -12.26 -8.40 -8.29
C LEU A 584 -12.75 -8.51 -9.73
N ALA A 585 -11.84 -8.51 -10.72
CA ALA A 585 -12.21 -8.77 -12.11
C ALA A 585 -12.97 -10.11 -12.26
N ALA A 586 -12.56 -11.12 -11.49
CA ALA A 586 -13.20 -12.44 -11.49
C ALA A 586 -14.58 -12.49 -10.81
N SER A 587 -14.89 -11.55 -9.91
CA SER A 587 -16.02 -11.68 -8.98
C SER A 587 -16.90 -10.44 -8.86
N LYS A 588 -16.63 -9.40 -9.64
CA LYS A 588 -17.46 -8.20 -9.77
C LYS A 588 -18.94 -8.55 -9.91
N ASP A 589 -19.23 -9.50 -10.79
CA ASP A 589 -20.59 -9.95 -11.09
C ASP A 589 -21.25 -10.79 -9.99
N LEU A 590 -20.47 -11.23 -9.00
CA LEU A 590 -20.95 -12.01 -7.86
C LEU A 590 -21.03 -11.16 -6.60
N ASN A 591 -20.33 -10.03 -6.55
CA ASN A 591 -20.27 -9.17 -5.38
C ASN A 591 -21.45 -8.18 -5.35
N TRP A 592 -22.22 -8.20 -4.26
CA TRP A 592 -23.42 -7.36 -4.12
C TRP A 592 -23.16 -5.84 -4.14
N ASN A 593 -21.94 -5.40 -3.81
CA ASN A 593 -21.56 -3.97 -3.88
C ASN A 593 -21.11 -3.53 -5.28
N PHE A 594 -20.68 -4.46 -6.13
CA PHE A 594 -20.11 -4.16 -7.45
C PHE A 594 -20.96 -4.66 -8.62
N ALA A 595 -21.90 -5.56 -8.37
CA ALA A 595 -22.76 -6.14 -9.38
C ALA A 595 -23.63 -5.06 -10.03
N THR A 596 -23.71 -5.10 -11.35
CA THR A 596 -24.61 -4.21 -12.10
C THR A 596 -26.07 -4.64 -11.91
N ARG A 597 -27.00 -3.71 -12.13
CA ARG A 597 -28.45 -4.01 -12.14
C ARG A 597 -28.78 -5.17 -13.08
N GLU A 598 -28.14 -5.21 -14.25
CA GLU A 598 -28.32 -6.28 -15.23
C GLU A 598 -27.86 -7.63 -14.68
N THR A 599 -26.71 -7.68 -14.01
CA THR A 599 -26.16 -8.91 -13.43
C THR A 599 -27.04 -9.43 -12.29
N LEU A 600 -27.50 -8.55 -11.40
CA LEU A 600 -28.42 -8.92 -10.33
C LEU A 600 -29.74 -9.50 -10.88
N LYS A 601 -30.25 -8.98 -11.98
CA LYS A 601 -31.45 -9.52 -12.65
C LYS A 601 -31.19 -10.85 -13.33
N LYS A 602 -30.17 -10.92 -14.20
CA LYS A 602 -29.92 -12.08 -15.07
C LYS A 602 -29.32 -13.26 -14.30
N LYS A 603 -28.28 -13.00 -13.51
CA LYS A 603 -27.48 -14.04 -12.84
C LYS A 603 -28.13 -14.48 -11.53
N HIS A 604 -28.64 -13.53 -10.75
CA HIS A 604 -29.27 -13.80 -9.45
C HIS A 604 -30.81 -13.92 -9.52
N LYS A 605 -31.41 -13.78 -10.71
CA LYS A 605 -32.86 -13.93 -10.94
C LYS A 605 -33.70 -13.06 -10.00
N LEU A 606 -33.26 -11.82 -9.76
CA LEU A 606 -33.95 -10.85 -8.89
C LEU A 606 -34.93 -9.98 -9.70
N GLY A 607 -36.06 -9.62 -9.09
CA GLY A 607 -36.99 -8.65 -9.65
C GLY A 607 -36.53 -7.21 -9.43
N ASP A 608 -37.18 -6.27 -10.11
CA ASP A 608 -36.84 -4.83 -10.06
C ASP A 608 -36.84 -4.28 -8.62
N LYS A 609 -37.88 -4.63 -7.85
CA LYS A 609 -38.05 -4.16 -6.48
C LYS A 609 -36.91 -4.63 -5.57
N GLU A 610 -36.46 -5.88 -5.69
CA GLU A 610 -35.34 -6.37 -4.89
C GLU A 610 -34.03 -5.74 -5.32
N VAL A 611 -33.83 -5.53 -6.63
CA VAL A 611 -32.64 -4.83 -7.13
C VAL A 611 -32.62 -3.38 -6.63
N ASP A 612 -33.74 -2.67 -6.66
CA ASP A 612 -33.82 -1.31 -6.12
C ASP A 612 -33.47 -1.26 -4.63
N GLN A 613 -34.02 -2.19 -3.82
CA GLN A 613 -33.65 -2.30 -2.42
C GLN A 613 -32.17 -2.61 -2.20
N ILE A 614 -31.57 -3.44 -3.07
CA ILE A 614 -30.13 -3.71 -3.00
C ILE A 614 -29.34 -2.43 -3.28
N PHE A 615 -29.70 -1.63 -4.28
CA PHE A 615 -28.98 -0.39 -4.56
C PHE A 615 -29.21 0.68 -3.48
N GLU A 616 -30.42 0.81 -2.95
CA GLU A 616 -30.76 1.81 -1.94
C GLU A 616 -30.05 1.59 -0.59
N ASN A 617 -29.80 0.34 -0.20
CA ASN A 617 -29.23 0.01 1.11
C ASN A 617 -27.70 -0.26 1.09
N MET A 618 -27.02 -0.02 -0.04
CA MET A 618 -25.56 -0.15 -0.11
C MET A 618 -24.83 0.83 0.83
N PRO A 619 -23.60 0.51 1.29
CA PRO A 619 -22.86 -0.74 1.05
C PRO A 619 -23.22 -1.87 2.02
N TYR A 620 -22.84 -3.08 1.65
CA TYR A 620 -22.91 -4.30 2.46
C TYR A 620 -21.55 -4.72 2.98
N ARG A 621 -21.46 -4.92 4.29
CA ARG A 621 -20.24 -5.35 4.99
C ARG A 621 -20.09 -6.86 5.10
N SER A 622 -21.18 -7.61 5.00
CA SER A 622 -21.22 -9.07 5.08
C SER A 622 -22.55 -9.59 4.52
N TYR A 623 -22.68 -10.91 4.39
CA TYR A 623 -23.96 -11.54 4.07
C TYR A 623 -25.03 -11.20 5.10
N ASP A 624 -24.69 -11.26 6.38
CA ASP A 624 -25.63 -10.92 7.44
C ASP A 624 -26.08 -9.46 7.36
N ASP A 625 -25.17 -8.53 7.03
CA ASP A 625 -25.49 -7.11 6.81
C ASP A 625 -26.41 -6.93 5.58
N LEU A 626 -26.19 -7.69 4.50
CA LEU A 626 -27.09 -7.72 3.34
C LEU A 626 -28.48 -8.22 3.73
N ILE A 627 -28.59 -9.35 4.43
CA ILE A 627 -29.89 -9.92 4.82
C ILE A 627 -30.60 -8.99 5.81
N GLN A 628 -29.87 -8.36 6.73
CA GLN A 628 -30.44 -7.38 7.67
C GLN A 628 -31.01 -6.15 6.94
N LYS A 629 -30.30 -5.64 5.95
CA LYS A 629 -30.69 -4.45 5.17
C LYS A 629 -31.71 -4.75 4.08
N VAL A 630 -31.71 -5.98 3.55
CA VAL A 630 -32.62 -6.45 2.50
C VAL A 630 -33.23 -7.79 2.93
N PRO A 631 -34.19 -7.81 3.88
CA PRO A 631 -34.75 -9.05 4.45
C PRO A 631 -35.37 -10.00 3.42
N ALA A 632 -35.86 -9.47 2.30
CA ALA A 632 -36.39 -10.26 1.18
C ALA A 632 -35.37 -11.27 0.60
N MET A 633 -34.07 -11.03 0.82
CA MET A 633 -32.99 -11.91 0.38
C MET A 633 -32.78 -13.14 1.27
N GLY A 634 -33.25 -13.12 2.52
CA GLY A 634 -33.04 -14.21 3.49
C GLY A 634 -33.76 -15.52 3.13
N PHE A 635 -34.74 -15.45 2.22
CA PHE A 635 -35.51 -16.60 1.73
C PHE A 635 -34.99 -17.19 0.42
N LYS A 636 -34.00 -16.55 -0.22
CA LYS A 636 -33.40 -17.06 -1.45
C LYS A 636 -32.17 -17.87 -1.06
N ASN A 637 -32.04 -19.08 -1.61
CA ASN A 637 -30.89 -19.96 -1.41
C ASN A 637 -29.69 -19.38 -2.18
N LEU A 638 -29.12 -18.32 -1.62
CA LEU A 638 -27.99 -17.59 -2.17
C LEU A 638 -26.73 -18.32 -1.77
N ASP A 639 -25.83 -18.49 -2.74
CA ASP A 639 -24.55 -19.12 -2.50
C ASP A 639 -23.76 -18.28 -1.47
N LYS A 640 -23.74 -18.75 -0.21
CA LYS A 640 -23.18 -18.01 0.94
C LYS A 640 -21.72 -17.63 0.71
N GLU A 641 -21.02 -18.37 -0.15
CA GLU A 641 -19.59 -18.23 -0.39
C GLU A 641 -19.23 -17.20 -1.47
N MET A 642 -20.14 -16.87 -2.39
CA MET A 642 -19.79 -16.15 -3.62
C MET A 642 -20.04 -14.62 -3.56
N GLY A 643 -20.79 -14.13 -2.57
CA GLY A 643 -21.35 -12.77 -2.56
C GLY A 643 -20.49 -11.65 -1.96
N PHE A 644 -19.43 -11.97 -1.21
CA PHE A 644 -18.74 -10.99 -0.39
C PHE A 644 -17.23 -11.10 -0.56
N LEU A 645 -16.68 -10.30 -1.48
CA LEU A 645 -15.42 -9.63 -1.17
C LEU A 645 -15.82 -8.42 -0.35
N THR A 646 -15.81 -8.55 0.97
CA THR A 646 -16.05 -7.40 1.83
C THR A 646 -14.91 -6.43 1.59
N TYR A 647 -15.21 -5.12 1.61
CA TYR A 647 -14.16 -4.11 1.68
C TYR A 647 -13.24 -4.29 2.91
N GLN A 648 -13.58 -5.17 3.85
CA GLN A 648 -12.88 -5.41 5.11
C GLN A 648 -11.99 -6.66 5.13
N ASP A 649 -12.25 -7.69 4.30
CA ASP A 649 -11.60 -9.00 4.40
C ASP A 649 -11.06 -9.50 3.05
N PHE A 650 -10.24 -8.70 2.37
CA PHE A 650 -9.25 -9.33 1.49
C PHE A 650 -8.14 -9.96 2.35
N GLN A 651 -8.49 -10.97 3.13
CA GLN A 651 -7.56 -11.99 3.61
C GLN A 651 -8.06 -13.33 3.07
N PRO A 652 -7.55 -13.77 1.90
CA PRO A 652 -7.92 -15.05 1.33
C PRO A 652 -7.66 -16.23 2.28
N GLU A 653 -6.78 -16.07 3.27
CA GLU A 653 -6.36 -17.12 4.19
C GLU A 653 -7.37 -17.46 5.29
N LYS A 654 -8.38 -16.60 5.57
CA LYS A 654 -9.44 -16.97 6.52
C LYS A 654 -10.47 -17.93 5.93
N ARG A 655 -10.48 -18.14 4.62
CA ARG A 655 -11.31 -19.18 3.99
C ARG A 655 -10.50 -20.47 3.93
N ARG A 656 -10.78 -21.35 4.89
CA ARG A 656 -10.30 -22.75 5.06
C ARG A 656 -9.02 -22.90 5.90
N ARG A 657 -9.20 -22.72 7.21
CA ARG A 657 -8.70 -23.72 8.16
C ARG A 657 -9.82 -24.74 8.40
N VAL A 658 -9.79 -25.83 7.66
CA VAL A 658 -10.22 -27.15 8.14
C VAL A 658 -9.15 -28.13 7.68
N GLU A 659 -8.27 -28.45 8.64
CA GLU A 659 -7.22 -29.48 8.67
C GLU A 659 -6.06 -29.39 7.67
#